data_AF-A0AA36AJR7-F1
#
_entry.id   AF-A0AA36AJR7-F1
#
_cell.length_a   1.000
_cell.length_b   1.000
_cell.length_c   1.000
_cell.angle_alpha   90.00
_cell.angle_beta   90.00
_cell.angle_gamma   90.00
#
_symmetry.space_group_name_H-M   'P 1'
#
loop_
_entity.id
_entity.type
_entity.pdbx_description
1 polymer ?
#
loop_
_entity_poly.entity_id
_entity_poly.type
_entity_poly.pdbx_seq_one_letter_code
_entity_poly.pdbx_strand_id
1 'polypeptide(L)'
;MSIRWSIEQNVKDLKDLQASTMAVDCLGQWVLLGGKRALTLMSLENHDHVRKIDRNSKYDISCVQWNPHAVAAEKFAVACGQKLDVYHWQDGSNSSKPICSIKAHSRVVSDLDWSPFDVNILASCSVDSYTFLWDIREPKKPTGSFQTVAGASQVQWNKVTNNTFATTHEGDVRIWDPRKGNTAVQYIAAHPSKIYGLDWSPFSEYNLATCSQDCTVKFWDVTNSKRQEEVLVSGSPVWKARYTPFQIGLVTLVLPQLTREPYLYLWNISNLKQPVHTFVGHADVVLDFHWRNKAKGSNDYQLVTWSKDQSLRIWKIDSNLQKLCRQDAANFMDDNIPENLLPEDDEIARVSVSAGTREPSFTSIFHQPQTLLQEFSLVNKDIPRVAFEKMDADSRTCTVSAVSKGHCASLVVTFPVSYPNNAAPTFQFTQRTTLQTSQKNVLLQALEDTSQQHVKRNRSCLEPCLRQLTANLDKLTDVEHQTPDNEDQFTLPTKSGAPIVPNFYYIGHQDSSVPFPRTSGARFCSAGYLVCFGRQASSKKAYTERTPKSLSVLAYLQSGMRSPQSTSSYSVFSRSPPTSDGMFSISNYYAFKEKKRNRSRCRSKDTLDSKGRDSELKKMPKVNPVIIYDVLPLQMLNKQLAENYIIQLNDIPKMCSHNGNAALAVGRKDLVQMWSWLALVAGGGQDFSKDPFDGAPWAQHTFGRKLIKSLLDHYMSIYDIQTCAMLSCLLWTKSVAQQLQQPPHSPKPDKENIPPNF
;
A
#
# COMPACT_ATOMS: atom_id res chain seq x y z
N MET A 1 -38.98 -5.68 8.60
CA MET A 1 -38.98 -7.15 8.53
C MET A 1 -37.92 -7.55 7.51
N SER A 2 -36.77 -8.08 7.95
CA SER A 2 -35.73 -8.56 7.03
C SER A 2 -36.22 -9.83 6.34
N ILE A 3 -36.24 -9.78 5.01
CA ILE A 3 -36.77 -10.80 4.12
C ILE A 3 -35.79 -11.99 4.14
N ARG A 4 -36.14 -13.06 4.87
CA ARG A 4 -35.35 -14.30 5.04
C ARG A 4 -35.38 -15.19 3.79
N TRP A 5 -34.85 -14.72 2.66
CA TRP A 5 -34.78 -15.52 1.44
C TRP A 5 -33.33 -15.62 0.95
N SER A 6 -32.56 -16.47 1.63
CA SER A 6 -31.45 -17.17 0.98
C SER A 6 -31.74 -18.65 1.17
N ILE A 7 -31.92 -19.38 0.08
CA ILE A 7 -32.13 -20.82 0.13
C ILE A 7 -30.81 -21.43 0.60
N GLU A 8 -30.75 -21.80 1.87
CA GLU A 8 -29.75 -22.70 2.40
C GLU A 8 -29.92 -24.03 1.67
N GLN A 9 -29.01 -24.33 0.73
CA GLN A 9 -29.17 -25.51 -0.10
C GLN A 9 -28.55 -26.73 0.55
N ASN A 10 -27.39 -26.58 1.20
CA ASN A 10 -26.63 -27.72 1.70
C ASN A 10 -25.89 -27.39 2.99
N VAL A 11 -26.10 -28.24 4.00
CA VAL A 11 -25.37 -28.26 5.27
C VAL A 11 -24.65 -29.59 5.36
N LYS A 12 -23.34 -29.55 5.61
CA LYS A 12 -22.57 -30.75 5.91
C LYS A 12 -21.89 -30.64 7.25
N ASP A 13 -22.26 -31.52 8.16
CA ASP A 13 -21.65 -31.63 9.49
C ASP A 13 -20.43 -32.54 9.46
N LEU A 14 -19.28 -32.03 9.87
CA LEU A 14 -18.01 -32.76 9.95
C LEU A 14 -17.58 -32.88 11.42
N LYS A 15 -18.28 -33.72 12.18
CA LYS A 15 -18.22 -33.80 13.65
C LYS A 15 -16.86 -34.15 14.29
N ASP A 16 -15.82 -34.38 13.48
CA ASP A 16 -14.47 -34.72 13.93
C ASP A 16 -13.37 -33.77 13.42
N LEU A 17 -13.77 -32.65 12.78
CA LEU A 17 -12.84 -31.80 12.04
C LEU A 17 -12.69 -30.42 12.69
N GLN A 18 -11.60 -30.24 13.42
CA GLN A 18 -11.22 -28.94 14.01
C GLN A 18 -10.39 -28.12 13.01
N ALA A 19 -11.08 -27.51 12.03
CA ALA A 19 -10.46 -26.57 11.09
C ALA A 19 -10.62 -25.12 11.58
N SER A 20 -9.51 -24.36 11.54
CA SER A 20 -9.45 -22.94 11.88
C SER A 20 -9.62 -22.03 10.67
N THR A 21 -9.25 -22.50 9.48
CA THR A 21 -9.28 -21.71 8.24
C THR A 21 -9.90 -22.49 7.09
N MET A 22 -10.38 -21.76 6.08
CA MET A 22 -10.97 -22.35 4.88
C MET A 22 -10.46 -21.62 3.64
N ALA A 23 -10.39 -22.32 2.51
CA ALA A 23 -10.24 -21.71 1.20
C ALA A 23 -11.03 -22.51 0.15
N VAL A 24 -11.58 -21.82 -0.84
CA VAL A 24 -12.30 -22.43 -1.98
C VAL A 24 -11.42 -22.33 -3.22
N ASP A 25 -11.41 -23.37 -4.03
CA ASP A 25 -10.68 -23.40 -5.30
C ASP A 25 -11.28 -22.40 -6.31
N CYS A 26 -10.44 -21.90 -7.23
CA CYS A 26 -10.81 -20.96 -8.28
C CYS A 26 -11.88 -21.51 -9.25
N LEU A 27 -11.96 -22.84 -9.41
CA LEU A 27 -13.02 -23.51 -10.20
C LEU A 27 -14.29 -23.75 -9.38
N GLY A 28 -14.26 -23.50 -8.08
CA GLY A 28 -15.40 -23.71 -7.19
C GLY A 28 -15.78 -25.17 -7.00
N GLN A 29 -14.90 -26.13 -7.30
CA GLN A 29 -15.19 -27.56 -7.14
C GLN A 29 -14.80 -28.09 -5.76
N TRP A 30 -13.69 -27.57 -5.21
CA TRP A 30 -13.10 -28.05 -3.97
C TRP A 30 -13.07 -26.98 -2.89
N VAL A 31 -13.25 -27.41 -1.65
CA VAL A 31 -12.97 -26.62 -0.46
C VAL A 31 -11.88 -27.28 0.34
N LEU A 32 -10.94 -26.47 0.81
CA LEU A 32 -9.83 -26.88 1.66
C LEU A 32 -10.05 -26.32 3.05
N LEU A 33 -10.11 -27.22 4.03
CA LEU A 33 -10.26 -26.91 5.45
C LEU A 33 -8.92 -27.15 6.15
N GLY A 34 -8.39 -26.10 6.75
CA GLY A 34 -7.13 -26.12 7.47
C GLY A 34 -7.32 -26.34 8.96
N GLY A 35 -6.97 -27.53 9.46
CA GLY A 35 -6.94 -27.83 10.89
C GLY A 35 -5.54 -28.11 11.44
N LYS A 36 -5.40 -28.06 12.76
CA LYS A 36 -4.13 -28.32 13.48
C LYS A 36 -3.44 -29.62 13.06
N ARG A 37 -4.25 -30.69 12.99
CA ARG A 37 -3.80 -32.08 12.82
C ARG A 37 -3.93 -32.59 11.40
N ALA A 38 -4.73 -31.94 10.56
CA ALA A 38 -4.98 -32.40 9.21
C ALA A 38 -5.46 -31.25 8.31
N LEU A 39 -5.13 -31.35 7.03
CA LEU A 39 -5.78 -30.62 5.95
C LEU A 39 -6.87 -31.51 5.37
N THR A 40 -8.06 -30.97 5.17
CA THR A 40 -9.17 -31.74 4.60
C THR A 40 -9.66 -31.09 3.33
N LEU A 41 -9.60 -31.82 2.23
CA LEU A 41 -10.21 -31.43 0.97
C LEU A 41 -11.57 -32.09 0.84
N MET A 42 -12.55 -31.32 0.39
CA MET A 42 -13.90 -31.80 0.15
C MET A 42 -14.43 -31.27 -1.17
N SER A 43 -15.08 -32.13 -1.93
CA SER A 43 -15.83 -31.70 -3.12
C SER A 43 -17.13 -31.01 -2.70
N LEU A 44 -17.36 -29.83 -3.28
CA LEU A 44 -18.57 -29.02 -3.08
C LEU A 44 -19.73 -29.46 -3.99
N GLU A 45 -19.49 -30.41 -4.90
CA GLU A 45 -20.53 -31.02 -5.74
C GLU A 45 -20.89 -32.42 -5.22
N ASN A 46 -19.88 -33.26 -4.98
CA ASN A 46 -20.06 -34.61 -4.46
C ASN A 46 -19.55 -34.70 -3.03
N HIS A 47 -20.43 -34.38 -2.09
CA HIS A 47 -20.08 -34.24 -0.68
C HIS A 47 -19.42 -35.48 -0.07
N ASP A 48 -19.65 -36.69 -0.56
CA ASP A 48 -19.02 -37.90 0.00
C ASP A 48 -17.50 -37.97 -0.23
N HIS A 49 -16.98 -37.21 -1.19
CA HIS A 49 -15.55 -37.16 -1.49
C HIS A 49 -14.83 -36.25 -0.51
N VAL A 50 -14.44 -36.81 0.64
CA VAL A 50 -13.60 -36.17 1.64
C VAL A 50 -12.23 -36.82 1.65
N ARG A 51 -11.19 -36.02 1.46
CA ARG A 51 -9.80 -36.44 1.50
C ARG A 51 -9.11 -35.75 2.65
N LYS A 52 -8.47 -36.54 3.52
CA LYS A 52 -7.74 -36.04 4.68
C LYS A 52 -6.24 -36.24 4.48
N ILE A 53 -5.47 -35.17 4.63
CA ILE A 53 -4.01 -35.18 4.64
C ILE A 53 -3.59 -34.93 6.08
N ASP A 54 -3.15 -36.00 6.75
CA ASP A 54 -2.69 -35.91 8.13
C ASP A 54 -1.38 -35.13 8.24
N ARG A 55 -1.27 -34.32 9.29
CA ARG A 55 -0.13 -33.47 9.57
C ARG A 55 0.39 -33.71 10.97
N ASN A 56 1.70 -33.91 11.08
CA ASN A 56 2.40 -33.96 12.34
C ASN A 56 3.02 -32.59 12.67
N SER A 57 2.17 -31.59 12.89
CA SER A 57 2.59 -30.25 13.33
C SER A 57 2.03 -29.93 14.70
N LYS A 58 2.82 -29.21 15.51
CA LYS A 58 2.38 -28.70 16.82
C LYS A 58 1.58 -27.40 16.71
N TYR A 59 1.71 -26.70 15.58
CA TYR A 59 1.16 -25.37 15.35
C TYR A 59 -0.13 -25.44 14.55
N ASP A 60 -1.06 -24.56 14.88
CA ASP A 60 -2.27 -24.34 14.09
C ASP A 60 -1.93 -23.71 12.73
N ILE A 61 -2.84 -23.86 11.79
CA ILE A 61 -2.75 -23.28 10.46
C ILE A 61 -3.27 -21.85 10.55
N SER A 62 -2.44 -20.89 10.14
CA SER A 62 -2.80 -19.48 10.19
C SER A 62 -3.59 -19.04 8.97
N CYS A 63 -3.20 -19.50 7.78
CA CYS A 63 -3.88 -19.19 6.53
C CYS A 63 -3.70 -20.31 5.51
N VAL A 64 -4.71 -20.46 4.66
CA VAL A 64 -4.74 -21.38 3.52
C VAL A 64 -5.27 -20.61 2.33
N GLN A 65 -4.65 -20.79 1.16
CA GLN A 65 -5.16 -20.21 -0.08
C GLN A 65 -4.89 -21.10 -1.29
N TRP A 66 -5.90 -21.23 -2.15
CA TRP A 66 -5.77 -21.81 -3.48
C TRP A 66 -5.15 -20.82 -4.45
N ASN A 67 -4.47 -21.36 -5.46
CA ASN A 67 -3.99 -20.55 -6.57
C ASN A 67 -5.21 -20.00 -7.36
N PRO A 68 -5.30 -18.68 -7.60
CA PRO A 68 -6.44 -18.09 -8.29
C PRO A 68 -6.47 -18.40 -9.80
N HIS A 69 -5.38 -18.94 -10.36
CA HIS A 69 -5.26 -19.22 -11.78
C HIS A 69 -5.78 -20.60 -12.14
N ALA A 70 -6.70 -20.66 -13.11
CA ALA A 70 -7.26 -21.94 -13.59
C ALA A 70 -6.19 -22.92 -14.11
N VAL A 71 -5.08 -22.44 -14.67
CA VAL A 71 -3.97 -23.27 -15.16
C VAL A 71 -3.27 -24.04 -14.03
N ALA A 72 -3.34 -23.51 -12.81
CA ALA A 72 -2.73 -24.09 -11.62
C ALA A 72 -3.74 -24.25 -10.49
N ALA A 73 -5.02 -24.47 -10.82
CA ALA A 73 -6.11 -24.68 -9.85
C ALA A 73 -5.78 -25.79 -8.85
N GLU A 74 -5.00 -26.78 -9.28
CA GLU A 74 -4.51 -27.88 -8.46
C GLU A 74 -3.54 -27.44 -7.34
N LYS A 75 -2.98 -26.22 -7.37
CA LYS A 75 -1.99 -25.77 -6.37
C LYS A 75 -2.63 -24.97 -5.26
N PHE A 76 -2.21 -25.23 -4.03
CA PHE A 76 -2.59 -24.43 -2.87
C PHE A 76 -1.41 -24.24 -1.91
N ALA A 77 -1.43 -23.12 -1.19
CA ALA A 77 -0.44 -22.76 -0.18
C ALA A 77 -1.04 -22.82 1.22
N VAL A 78 -0.22 -23.25 2.18
CA VAL A 78 -0.59 -23.38 3.59
C VAL A 78 0.49 -22.75 4.46
N ALA A 79 0.10 -21.79 5.29
CA ALA A 79 0.97 -21.21 6.32
C ALA A 79 0.79 -21.96 7.64
N CYS A 80 1.90 -22.43 8.22
CA CYS A 80 1.88 -23.11 9.52
C CYS A 80 3.12 -22.71 10.33
N GLY A 81 2.87 -21.98 11.43
CA GLY A 81 3.96 -21.43 12.24
C GLY A 81 4.88 -20.58 11.38
N GLN A 82 6.17 -20.92 11.33
CA GLN A 82 7.20 -20.21 10.55
C GLN A 82 7.36 -20.71 9.10
N LYS A 83 6.63 -21.76 8.72
CA LYS A 83 6.77 -22.43 7.43
C LYS A 83 5.61 -22.11 6.51
N LEU A 84 5.93 -22.09 5.23
CA LEU A 84 5.01 -22.04 4.12
C LEU A 84 5.16 -23.34 3.32
N ASP A 85 4.10 -24.13 3.26
CA ASP A 85 4.07 -25.37 2.48
C ASP A 85 3.17 -25.18 1.26
N VAL A 86 3.65 -25.51 0.06
CA VAL A 86 2.84 -25.50 -1.17
C VAL A 86 2.59 -26.94 -1.60
N TYR A 87 1.31 -27.25 -1.81
CA TYR A 87 0.84 -28.56 -2.24
C TYR A 87 0.34 -28.50 -3.68
N HIS A 88 0.34 -29.66 -4.32
CA HIS A 88 -0.31 -29.88 -5.60
C HIS A 88 -1.26 -31.04 -5.45
N TRP A 89 -2.51 -30.72 -5.73
CA TRP A 89 -3.67 -31.56 -5.60
C TRP A 89 -4.04 -32.10 -6.96
N GLN A 90 -3.79 -33.39 -7.18
CA GLN A 90 -4.38 -34.10 -8.30
C GLN A 90 -5.39 -35.11 -7.76
N ASP A 91 -6.58 -35.12 -8.37
CA ASP A 91 -7.58 -36.13 -8.10
C ASP A 91 -7.00 -37.52 -8.32
N GLY A 92 -6.94 -38.32 -7.25
CA GLY A 92 -6.37 -39.66 -7.26
C GLY A 92 -4.92 -39.76 -6.75
N SER A 93 -4.17 -38.66 -6.67
CA SER A 93 -2.81 -38.69 -6.14
C SER A 93 -2.81 -38.72 -4.59
N ASN A 94 -2.16 -39.72 -4.00
CA ASN A 94 -1.96 -39.82 -2.54
C ASN A 94 -0.75 -39.00 -2.07
N SER A 95 -0.43 -37.88 -2.73
CA SER A 95 0.71 -37.05 -2.31
C SER A 95 0.36 -36.27 -1.04
N SER A 96 0.60 -36.90 0.11
CA SER A 96 0.52 -36.24 1.43
C SER A 96 1.67 -35.26 1.68
N LYS A 97 2.69 -35.26 0.80
CA LYS A 97 3.86 -34.40 0.93
C LYS A 97 3.70 -33.11 0.12
N PRO A 98 4.11 -31.95 0.68
CA PRO A 98 4.15 -30.71 -0.07
C PRO A 98 5.22 -30.78 -1.17
N ILE A 99 4.98 -30.09 -2.29
CA ILE A 99 5.97 -29.95 -3.37
C ILE A 99 7.17 -29.15 -2.87
N CYS A 100 6.89 -28.07 -2.15
CA CYS A 100 7.92 -27.24 -1.54
C CYS A 100 7.51 -26.84 -0.12
N SER A 101 8.49 -26.82 0.77
CA SER A 101 8.36 -26.34 2.14
C SER A 101 9.41 -25.25 2.36
N ILE A 102 8.94 -24.02 2.54
CA ILE A 102 9.75 -22.81 2.64
C ILE A 102 9.74 -22.37 4.10
N LYS A 103 10.92 -22.23 4.72
CA LYS A 103 11.03 -21.55 6.02
C LYS A 103 10.99 -20.05 5.78
N ALA A 104 9.78 -19.53 5.60
CA ALA A 104 9.57 -18.19 5.09
C ALA A 104 9.95 -17.09 6.10
N HIS A 105 9.59 -17.26 7.38
CA HIS A 105 9.72 -16.19 8.38
C HIS A 105 10.39 -16.67 9.67
N SER A 106 10.85 -15.70 10.47
CA SER A 106 11.45 -15.96 11.79
C SER A 106 10.39 -16.14 12.89
N ARG A 107 9.19 -15.60 12.67
CA ARG A 107 8.01 -15.74 13.55
C ARG A 107 6.87 -16.36 12.76
N VAL A 108 5.71 -16.50 13.43
CA VAL A 108 4.51 -17.06 12.82
C VAL A 108 4.10 -16.23 11.61
N VAL A 109 3.83 -16.91 10.49
CA VAL A 109 3.25 -16.33 9.27
C VAL A 109 1.79 -16.02 9.57
N SER A 110 1.40 -14.77 9.45
CA SER A 110 0.06 -14.30 9.78
C SER A 110 -0.91 -14.60 8.66
N ASP A 111 -0.52 -14.31 7.42
CA ASP A 111 -1.39 -14.40 6.25
C ASP A 111 -0.60 -14.64 4.95
N LEU A 112 -1.30 -15.07 3.91
CA LEU A 112 -0.78 -15.39 2.58
C LEU A 112 -1.71 -14.83 1.51
N ASP A 113 -1.17 -14.35 0.39
CA ASP A 113 -1.97 -14.05 -0.80
C ASP A 113 -1.23 -14.33 -2.11
N TRP A 114 -1.90 -15.04 -3.04
CA TRP A 114 -1.36 -15.31 -4.37
C TRP A 114 -1.52 -14.10 -5.30
N SER A 115 -0.54 -13.89 -6.19
CA SER A 115 -0.66 -12.88 -7.24
C SER A 115 -1.76 -13.27 -8.24
N PRO A 116 -2.74 -12.39 -8.51
CA PRO A 116 -3.80 -12.65 -9.47
C PRO A 116 -3.32 -12.60 -10.92
N PHE A 117 -2.14 -12.03 -11.19
CA PHE A 117 -1.56 -11.92 -12.54
C PHE A 117 -0.46 -12.96 -12.79
N ASP A 118 0.32 -13.31 -11.75
CA ASP A 118 1.42 -14.26 -11.87
C ASP A 118 1.13 -15.56 -11.12
N VAL A 119 1.06 -16.67 -11.86
CA VAL A 119 0.74 -18.01 -11.32
C VAL A 119 1.71 -18.49 -10.24
N ASN A 120 2.96 -18.05 -10.31
CA ASN A 120 4.04 -18.57 -9.49
C ASN A 120 4.42 -17.66 -8.31
N ILE A 121 3.81 -16.47 -8.20
CA ILE A 121 4.18 -15.49 -7.18
C ILE A 121 3.20 -15.55 -6.01
N LEU A 122 3.74 -15.68 -4.80
CA LEU A 122 3.01 -15.72 -3.56
C LEU A 122 3.58 -14.69 -2.57
N ALA A 123 2.70 -13.91 -1.93
CA ALA A 123 3.07 -13.04 -0.83
C ALA A 123 2.83 -13.74 0.51
N SER A 124 3.77 -13.59 1.45
CA SER A 124 3.61 -14.02 2.83
C SER A 124 3.94 -12.89 3.79
N CYS A 125 3.16 -12.76 4.86
CA CYS A 125 3.39 -11.74 5.87
C CYS A 125 3.51 -12.34 7.27
N SER A 126 4.23 -11.67 8.16
CA SER A 126 4.48 -12.18 9.50
C SER A 126 4.55 -11.09 10.56
N VAL A 127 4.33 -11.51 11.80
CA VAL A 127 4.58 -10.74 13.02
C VAL A 127 6.06 -10.33 13.17
N ASP A 128 6.99 -10.92 12.39
CA ASP A 128 8.40 -10.51 12.37
C ASP A 128 8.70 -9.20 11.64
N SER A 129 7.66 -8.45 11.23
CA SER A 129 7.72 -7.16 10.51
C SER A 129 8.18 -7.25 9.05
N TYR A 130 8.37 -8.46 8.53
CA TYR A 130 8.66 -8.67 7.12
C TYR A 130 7.43 -9.19 6.37
N THR A 131 7.34 -8.76 5.13
CA THR A 131 6.50 -9.38 4.08
C THR A 131 7.43 -9.81 2.97
N PHE A 132 7.34 -11.09 2.58
CA PHE A 132 8.17 -11.67 1.54
C PHE A 132 7.34 -12.03 0.32
N LEU A 133 7.91 -11.85 -0.86
CA LEU A 133 7.38 -12.38 -2.11
C LEU A 133 8.20 -13.59 -2.51
N TRP A 134 7.52 -14.68 -2.82
CA TRP A 134 8.10 -15.96 -3.16
C TRP A 134 7.74 -16.32 -4.58
N ASP A 135 8.75 -16.70 -5.37
CA ASP A 135 8.52 -17.46 -6.59
C ASP A 135 8.57 -18.94 -6.25
N ILE A 136 7.47 -19.67 -6.48
CA ILE A 136 7.38 -21.10 -6.16
C ILE A 136 8.37 -21.95 -6.98
N ARG A 137 8.91 -21.42 -8.08
CA ARG A 137 9.95 -22.06 -8.89
C ARG A 137 11.32 -21.99 -8.21
N GLU A 138 11.56 -20.96 -7.42
CA GLU A 138 12.81 -20.73 -6.67
C GLU A 138 12.57 -20.54 -5.16
N PRO A 139 12.11 -21.58 -4.44
CA PRO A 139 11.67 -21.45 -3.03
C PRO A 139 12.81 -21.16 -2.04
N LYS A 140 14.07 -21.16 -2.48
CA LYS A 140 15.24 -21.00 -1.58
C LYS A 140 15.45 -19.57 -1.12
N LYS A 141 15.01 -18.58 -1.90
CA LYS A 141 15.19 -17.15 -1.61
C LYS A 141 13.90 -16.41 -1.95
N PRO A 142 13.50 -15.40 -1.16
CA PRO A 142 12.41 -14.53 -1.55
C PRO A 142 12.84 -13.67 -2.73
N THR A 143 11.93 -13.49 -3.70
CA THR A 143 12.10 -12.59 -4.86
C THR A 143 12.08 -11.13 -4.42
N GLY A 144 11.26 -10.80 -3.42
CA GLY A 144 11.13 -9.46 -2.84
C GLY A 144 11.01 -9.50 -1.32
N SER A 145 11.56 -8.50 -0.64
CA SER A 145 11.51 -8.36 0.81
C SER A 145 11.07 -6.96 1.19
N PHE A 146 9.95 -6.88 1.91
CA PHE A 146 9.31 -5.64 2.33
C PHE A 146 9.32 -5.56 3.85
N GLN A 147 9.88 -4.49 4.40
CA GLN A 147 10.07 -4.36 5.84
C GLN A 147 9.28 -3.17 6.39
N THR A 148 8.65 -3.39 7.53
CA THR A 148 7.91 -2.37 8.27
C THR A 148 8.38 -2.27 9.72
N VAL A 149 7.91 -1.25 10.43
CA VAL A 149 8.23 -1.07 11.87
C VAL A 149 7.40 -2.01 12.74
N ALA A 150 6.12 -2.19 12.40
CA ALA A 150 5.19 -3.07 13.10
C ALA A 150 4.97 -4.38 12.32
N GLY A 151 4.61 -5.46 13.04
CA GLY A 151 4.31 -6.76 12.47
C GLY A 151 3.16 -6.69 11.46
N ALA A 152 3.25 -7.48 10.38
CA ALA A 152 2.18 -7.55 9.39
C ALA A 152 1.12 -8.56 9.85
N SER A 153 -0.15 -8.17 9.80
CA SER A 153 -1.29 -9.02 10.18
C SER A 153 -1.96 -9.64 8.97
N GLN A 154 -2.19 -8.87 7.90
CA GLN A 154 -2.73 -9.38 6.63
C GLN A 154 -1.97 -8.85 5.43
N VAL A 155 -2.06 -9.60 4.32
CA VAL A 155 -1.50 -9.24 3.03
C VAL A 155 -2.49 -9.56 1.93
N GLN A 156 -2.64 -8.65 0.97
CA GLN A 156 -3.49 -8.91 -0.18
C GLN A 156 -3.05 -8.15 -1.42
N TRP A 157 -3.00 -8.85 -2.55
CA TRP A 157 -2.77 -8.31 -3.88
C TRP A 157 -4.00 -7.58 -4.40
N ASN A 158 -3.74 -6.50 -5.13
CA ASN A 158 -4.73 -5.83 -5.95
C ASN A 158 -5.21 -6.80 -7.04
N LYS A 159 -6.53 -6.92 -7.20
CA LYS A 159 -7.14 -7.86 -8.16
C LYS A 159 -7.25 -7.29 -9.58
N VAL A 160 -7.08 -5.97 -9.74
CA VAL A 160 -7.22 -5.24 -11.01
C VAL A 160 -5.88 -4.77 -11.57
N THR A 161 -4.97 -4.27 -10.73
CA THR A 161 -3.63 -3.84 -11.18
C THR A 161 -2.56 -4.88 -10.90
N ASN A 162 -1.70 -5.08 -11.89
CA ASN A 162 -0.51 -5.88 -11.69
C ASN A 162 0.51 -5.11 -10.82
N ASN A 163 1.21 -5.85 -9.96
CA ASN A 163 2.31 -5.35 -9.12
C ASN A 163 1.90 -4.36 -8.03
N THR A 164 0.69 -4.46 -7.48
CA THR A 164 0.32 -3.70 -6.28
C THR A 164 -0.23 -4.64 -5.23
N PHE A 165 0.22 -4.51 -3.99
CA PHE A 165 -0.35 -5.23 -2.85
C PHE A 165 -0.41 -4.35 -1.62
N ALA A 166 -1.33 -4.66 -0.71
CA ALA A 166 -1.52 -3.98 0.55
C ALA A 166 -1.14 -4.90 1.72
N THR A 167 -0.61 -4.31 2.78
CA THR A 167 -0.34 -5.00 4.04
C THR A 167 -0.88 -4.20 5.22
N THR A 168 -1.42 -4.89 6.22
CA THR A 168 -1.93 -4.27 7.45
C THR A 168 -0.97 -4.47 8.62
N HIS A 169 -0.84 -3.44 9.46
CA HIS A 169 0.08 -3.42 10.60
C HIS A 169 -0.58 -2.73 11.79
N GLU A 170 -1.13 -3.49 12.72
CA GLU A 170 -1.97 -2.95 13.80
C GLU A 170 -3.07 -2.05 13.22
N GLY A 171 -3.01 -0.72 13.36
CA GLY A 171 -3.98 0.23 12.82
C GLY A 171 -3.63 0.85 11.45
N ASP A 172 -2.48 0.51 10.89
CA ASP A 172 -1.96 1.08 9.65
C ASP A 172 -2.17 0.15 8.45
N VAL A 173 -2.33 0.72 7.27
CA VAL A 173 -2.24 0.02 5.98
C VAL A 173 -1.10 0.63 5.15
N ARG A 174 -0.31 -0.24 4.52
CA ARG A 174 0.74 0.16 3.58
C ARG A 174 0.48 -0.47 2.23
N ILE A 175 0.63 0.34 1.18
CA ILE A 175 0.50 -0.09 -0.21
C ILE A 175 1.90 -0.18 -0.82
N TRP A 176 2.19 -1.27 -1.50
CA TRP A 176 3.49 -1.62 -2.04
C TRP A 176 3.43 -1.85 -3.53
N ASP A 177 4.49 -1.43 -4.21
CA ASP A 177 4.78 -1.79 -5.60
C ASP A 177 6.19 -2.43 -5.58
N PRO A 178 6.33 -3.73 -5.90
CA PRO A 178 7.60 -4.43 -5.81
C PRO A 178 8.67 -3.84 -6.74
N ARG A 179 8.26 -3.10 -7.79
CA ARG A 179 9.18 -2.44 -8.73
C ARG A 179 9.82 -1.19 -8.13
N LYS A 180 9.16 -0.56 -7.14
CA LYS A 180 9.66 0.64 -6.45
C LYS A 180 10.55 0.31 -5.24
N GLY A 181 10.96 -0.96 -5.11
CA GLY A 181 11.84 -1.42 -4.05
C GLY A 181 11.13 -1.57 -2.70
N ASN A 182 11.89 -1.52 -1.61
CA ASN A 182 11.39 -1.76 -0.25
C ASN A 182 10.82 -0.49 0.42
N THR A 183 10.12 0.35 -0.34
CA THR A 183 9.45 1.53 0.21
C THR A 183 7.97 1.48 -0.13
N ALA A 184 7.12 1.69 0.86
CA ALA A 184 5.69 1.76 0.65
C ALA A 184 5.39 2.95 -0.27
N VAL A 185 4.59 2.70 -1.31
CA VAL A 185 4.11 3.73 -2.23
C VAL A 185 3.18 4.69 -1.51
N GLN A 186 2.36 4.13 -0.63
CA GLN A 186 1.42 4.89 0.20
C GLN A 186 1.29 4.31 1.59
N TYR A 187 0.89 5.20 2.50
CA TYR A 187 0.64 4.90 3.89
C TYR A 187 -0.72 5.48 4.29
N ILE A 188 -1.56 4.64 4.87
CA ILE A 188 -2.92 4.97 5.30
C ILE A 188 -3.01 4.65 6.79
N ALA A 189 -3.21 5.68 7.62
CA ALA A 189 -3.50 5.52 9.04
C ALA A 189 -5.00 5.19 9.20
N ALA A 190 -5.35 3.93 9.01
CA ALA A 190 -6.73 3.55 8.75
C ALA A 190 -7.60 3.50 10.04
N HIS A 191 -7.10 2.87 11.10
CA HIS A 191 -7.86 2.62 12.32
C HIS A 191 -7.03 2.92 13.58
N PRO A 192 -7.66 3.36 14.68
CA PRO A 192 -7.00 3.50 15.98
C PRO A 192 -6.71 2.15 16.66
N SER A 193 -7.31 1.07 16.19
CA SER A 193 -7.19 -0.29 16.73
C SER A 193 -6.74 -1.27 15.65
N LYS A 194 -6.47 -2.51 16.06
CA LYS A 194 -5.97 -3.56 15.18
C LYS A 194 -6.95 -3.88 14.04
N ILE A 195 -6.45 -3.88 12.82
CA ILE A 195 -7.14 -4.29 11.61
C ILE A 195 -7.14 -5.82 11.54
N TYR A 196 -8.32 -6.41 11.46
CA TYR A 196 -8.50 -7.85 11.30
C TYR A 196 -8.73 -8.28 9.86
N GLY A 197 -9.25 -7.40 9.00
CA GLY A 197 -9.57 -7.71 7.61
C GLY A 197 -9.14 -6.60 6.65
N LEU A 198 -8.70 -7.03 5.48
CA LEU A 198 -8.25 -6.23 4.36
C LEU A 198 -8.80 -6.89 3.09
N ASP A 199 -9.55 -6.13 2.30
CA ASP A 199 -10.03 -6.59 1.01
C ASP A 199 -9.91 -5.52 -0.08
N TRP A 200 -9.29 -5.86 -1.21
CA TRP A 200 -9.28 -5.02 -2.42
C TRP A 200 -10.58 -5.19 -3.19
N SER A 201 -11.09 -4.09 -3.75
CA SER A 201 -12.21 -4.18 -4.67
C SER A 201 -11.82 -5.02 -5.90
N PRO A 202 -12.67 -5.98 -6.33
CA PRO A 202 -12.44 -6.72 -7.55
C PRO A 202 -12.72 -5.90 -8.83
N PHE A 203 -13.31 -4.70 -8.70
CA PHE A 203 -13.72 -3.86 -9.83
C PHE A 203 -12.90 -2.58 -9.98
N SER A 204 -12.50 -1.97 -8.85
CA SER A 204 -11.71 -0.75 -8.84
C SER A 204 -10.29 -1.04 -8.36
N GLU A 205 -9.31 -0.54 -9.09
CA GLU A 205 -7.90 -0.63 -8.70
C GLU A 205 -7.55 0.24 -7.48
N TYR A 206 -8.39 1.23 -7.16
CA TYR A 206 -8.12 2.21 -6.11
C TYR A 206 -8.87 1.95 -4.81
N ASN A 207 -9.90 1.08 -4.82
CA ASN A 207 -10.78 0.94 -3.67
C ASN A 207 -10.35 -0.23 -2.78
N LEU A 208 -10.29 0.02 -1.48
CA LEU A 208 -9.89 -0.94 -0.45
C LEU A 208 -10.86 -0.86 0.73
N ALA A 209 -11.26 -2.01 1.27
CA ALA A 209 -12.02 -2.10 2.51
C ALA A 209 -11.12 -2.62 3.65
N THR A 210 -11.23 -1.99 4.81
CA THR A 210 -10.52 -2.41 6.03
C THR A 210 -11.52 -2.60 7.16
N CYS A 211 -11.38 -3.69 7.93
CA CYS A 211 -12.22 -3.94 9.10
C CYS A 211 -11.38 -4.14 10.35
N SER A 212 -11.87 -3.63 11.48
CA SER A 212 -11.07 -3.44 12.67
C SER A 212 -11.79 -3.87 13.95
N GLN A 213 -10.98 -4.04 15.00
CA GLN A 213 -11.45 -4.24 16.36
C GLN A 213 -12.26 -3.05 16.90
N ASP A 214 -12.15 -1.87 16.29
CA ASP A 214 -12.90 -0.65 16.65
C ASP A 214 -14.38 -0.66 16.26
N CYS A 215 -14.91 -1.82 15.84
CA CYS A 215 -16.29 -2.01 15.40
C CYS A 215 -16.66 -1.29 14.09
N THR A 216 -15.68 -0.82 13.32
CA THR A 216 -15.91 -0.15 12.04
C THR A 216 -15.30 -0.91 10.86
N VAL A 217 -15.95 -0.78 9.70
CA VAL A 217 -15.37 -1.06 8.39
C VAL A 217 -15.23 0.27 7.66
N LYS A 218 -14.04 0.55 7.13
CA LYS A 218 -13.76 1.78 6.40
C LYS A 218 -13.40 1.47 4.96
N PHE A 219 -13.86 2.33 4.06
CA PHE A 219 -13.56 2.27 2.64
C PHE A 219 -12.54 3.35 2.29
N TRP A 220 -11.55 2.98 1.50
CA TRP A 220 -10.42 3.83 1.15
C TRP A 220 -10.24 3.89 -0.35
N ASP A 221 -10.08 5.12 -0.86
CA ASP A 221 -9.46 5.37 -2.14
C ASP A 221 -7.96 5.55 -1.93
N VAL A 222 -7.19 4.65 -2.52
CA VAL A 222 -5.72 4.64 -2.51
C VAL A 222 -5.19 5.96 -3.08
N THR A 223 -5.78 6.54 -4.12
CA THR A 223 -5.31 7.85 -4.64
C THR A 223 -5.40 8.97 -3.59
N ASN A 224 -6.38 8.88 -2.69
CA ASN A 224 -6.62 9.83 -1.61
C ASN A 224 -6.46 9.20 -0.21
N SER A 225 -5.28 8.65 0.05
CA SER A 225 -4.88 8.03 1.34
C SER A 225 -5.11 8.83 2.64
N LYS A 226 -5.48 10.12 2.58
CA LYS A 226 -5.72 10.97 3.76
C LYS A 226 -7.15 10.93 4.29
N ARG A 227 -8.10 10.41 3.51
CA ARG A 227 -9.52 10.38 3.88
C ARG A 227 -10.12 9.03 3.52
N GLN A 228 -10.90 8.47 4.44
CA GLN A 228 -11.82 7.39 4.12
C GLN A 228 -13.02 7.94 3.35
N GLU A 229 -13.53 7.16 2.38
CA GLU A 229 -14.72 7.52 1.60
C GLU A 229 -15.98 7.35 2.46
N GLU A 230 -16.16 6.15 2.99
CA GLU A 230 -17.34 5.72 3.72
C GLU A 230 -16.96 4.92 4.97
N VAL A 231 -17.84 4.93 5.97
CA VAL A 231 -17.65 4.21 7.24
C VAL A 231 -18.91 3.44 7.59
N LEU A 232 -18.78 2.13 7.73
CA LEU A 232 -19.81 1.24 8.26
C LEU A 232 -19.55 0.99 9.75
N VAL A 233 -20.52 1.30 10.60
CA VAL A 233 -20.46 1.05 12.05
C VAL A 233 -21.31 -0.17 12.38
N SER A 234 -20.67 -1.29 12.73
CA SER A 234 -21.36 -2.55 13.02
C SER A 234 -21.79 -2.69 14.49
N GLY A 235 -21.31 -1.81 15.38
CA GLY A 235 -21.56 -1.88 16.83
C GLY A 235 -20.83 -3.03 17.56
N SER A 236 -20.12 -3.90 16.83
CA SER A 236 -19.29 -4.98 17.36
C SER A 236 -18.05 -5.19 16.49
N PRO A 237 -16.95 -5.75 17.05
CA PRO A 237 -15.70 -5.90 16.30
C PRO A 237 -15.88 -6.74 15.05
N VAL A 238 -15.35 -6.27 13.91
CA VAL A 238 -15.52 -6.96 12.62
C VAL A 238 -14.26 -7.78 12.34
N TRP A 239 -14.42 -9.10 12.30
CA TRP A 239 -13.31 -10.04 12.07
C TRP A 239 -12.83 -10.03 10.62
N LYS A 240 -13.78 -10.00 9.67
CA LYS A 240 -13.47 -10.12 8.25
C LYS A 240 -14.50 -9.38 7.43
N ALA A 241 -14.06 -8.64 6.43
CA ALA A 241 -14.91 -7.98 5.46
C ALA A 241 -14.40 -8.35 4.06
N ARG A 242 -15.29 -8.76 3.16
CA ARG A 242 -14.95 -9.07 1.77
C ARG A 242 -15.98 -8.51 0.81
N TYR A 243 -15.51 -7.90 -0.26
CA TYR A 243 -16.33 -7.49 -1.37
C TYR A 243 -17.06 -8.69 -1.97
N THR A 244 -18.25 -8.42 -2.48
CA THR A 244 -18.96 -9.37 -3.32
C THR A 244 -18.29 -9.45 -4.69
N PRO A 245 -18.29 -10.63 -5.33
CA PRO A 245 -17.83 -10.78 -6.71
C PRO A 245 -18.80 -10.12 -7.72
N PHE A 246 -19.90 -9.53 -7.24
CA PHE A 246 -20.84 -8.72 -7.99
C PHE A 246 -20.83 -7.29 -7.43
N GLN A 247 -20.48 -6.33 -8.28
CA GLN A 247 -20.46 -4.87 -8.07
C GLN A 247 -20.32 -4.35 -6.61
N ILE A 248 -21.36 -3.78 -6.02
CA ILE A 248 -21.29 -2.82 -4.88
C ILE A 248 -21.75 -3.48 -3.57
N GLY A 249 -21.43 -4.75 -3.39
CA GLY A 249 -21.73 -5.46 -2.16
C GLY A 249 -20.51 -5.69 -1.27
N LEU A 250 -20.76 -5.81 0.03
CA LEU A 250 -19.77 -6.19 1.02
C LEU A 250 -20.38 -7.20 1.98
N VAL A 251 -19.70 -8.31 2.26
CA VAL A 251 -20.05 -9.22 3.34
C VAL A 251 -19.13 -9.01 4.52
N THR A 252 -19.71 -8.82 5.70
CA THR A 252 -18.99 -8.63 6.96
C THR A 252 -19.28 -9.77 7.93
N LEU A 253 -18.22 -10.27 8.56
CA LEU A 253 -18.26 -11.23 9.64
C LEU A 253 -17.93 -10.53 10.97
N VAL A 254 -18.87 -10.55 11.90
CA VAL A 254 -18.78 -9.86 13.20
C VAL A 254 -18.39 -10.85 14.30
N LEU A 255 -17.46 -10.45 15.18
CA LEU A 255 -17.10 -11.23 16.36
C LEU A 255 -18.19 -11.10 17.44
N PRO A 256 -18.75 -12.21 17.94
CA PRO A 256 -19.60 -12.14 19.11
C PRO A 256 -18.76 -11.84 20.34
N GLN A 257 -19.08 -10.74 21.02
CA GLN A 257 -18.57 -10.53 22.38
C GLN A 257 -19.54 -11.05 23.43
N LEU A 258 -20.86 -10.91 23.23
CA LEU A 258 -21.87 -11.26 24.25
C LEU A 258 -23.26 -11.64 23.68
N THR A 259 -23.51 -11.49 22.38
CA THR A 259 -24.86 -11.54 21.81
C THR A 259 -25.06 -12.70 20.81
N ARG A 260 -26.29 -13.22 20.74
CA ARG A 260 -26.76 -14.18 19.70
C ARG A 260 -27.10 -13.47 18.38
N GLU A 261 -26.42 -12.36 18.07
CA GLU A 261 -26.65 -11.65 16.82
C GLU A 261 -26.20 -12.51 15.64
N PRO A 262 -26.85 -12.35 14.46
CA PRO A 262 -26.34 -12.92 13.23
C PRO A 262 -24.87 -12.55 13.02
N TYR A 263 -24.05 -13.52 12.61
CA TYR A 263 -22.61 -13.31 12.47
C TYR A 263 -22.24 -12.71 11.12
N LEU A 264 -23.10 -12.86 10.10
CA LEU A 264 -22.77 -12.56 8.73
C LEU A 264 -23.84 -11.64 8.10
N TYR A 265 -23.39 -10.49 7.63
CA TYR A 265 -24.25 -9.46 7.03
C TYR A 265 -23.79 -9.15 5.61
N LEU A 266 -24.75 -8.98 4.70
CA LEU A 266 -24.53 -8.43 3.36
C LEU A 266 -24.96 -6.96 3.36
N TRP A 267 -24.09 -6.09 2.87
CA TRP A 267 -24.28 -4.66 2.77
C TRP A 267 -24.24 -4.21 1.32
N ASN A 268 -24.97 -3.15 1.01
CA ASN A 268 -24.75 -2.36 -0.20
C ASN A 268 -23.88 -1.16 0.18
N ILE A 269 -22.76 -0.95 -0.50
CA ILE A 269 -21.80 0.10 -0.15
C ILE A 269 -22.40 1.51 -0.37
N SER A 270 -23.36 1.65 -1.30
CA SER A 270 -24.09 2.90 -1.49
C SER A 270 -25.09 3.21 -0.37
N ASN A 271 -25.49 2.22 0.43
CA ASN A 271 -26.39 2.40 1.56
C ASN A 271 -25.98 1.52 2.75
N LEU A 272 -25.11 2.10 3.59
CA LEU A 272 -24.56 1.44 4.78
C LEU A 272 -25.46 1.56 6.02
N LYS A 273 -26.66 2.15 5.92
CA LYS A 273 -27.54 2.36 7.08
C LYS A 273 -28.14 1.06 7.60
N GLN A 274 -28.44 0.13 6.70
CA GLN A 274 -29.05 -1.16 7.04
C GLN A 274 -28.46 -2.27 6.17
N PRO A 275 -28.28 -3.48 6.72
CA PRO A 275 -27.82 -4.61 5.93
C PRO A 275 -28.91 -5.01 4.93
N VAL A 276 -28.49 -5.32 3.70
CA VAL A 276 -29.35 -5.85 2.64
C VAL A 276 -29.89 -7.22 3.04
N HIS A 277 -29.01 -8.07 3.56
CA HIS A 277 -29.35 -9.42 3.97
C HIS A 277 -28.56 -9.84 5.20
N THR A 278 -29.11 -10.82 5.91
CA THR A 278 -28.52 -11.36 7.13
C THR A 278 -28.58 -12.87 7.07
N PHE A 279 -27.41 -13.53 7.08
CA PHE A 279 -27.34 -14.98 7.01
C PHE A 279 -27.41 -15.56 8.42
N VAL A 280 -28.48 -16.32 8.68
CA VAL A 280 -28.73 -16.95 9.97
C VAL A 280 -28.86 -18.44 9.73
N GLY A 281 -28.07 -19.24 10.46
CA GLY A 281 -28.17 -20.69 10.37
C GLY A 281 -27.17 -21.44 11.25
N HIS A 282 -25.90 -21.01 11.27
CA HIS A 282 -24.87 -21.64 12.08
C HIS A 282 -25.20 -21.61 13.58
N ALA A 283 -24.83 -22.68 14.29
CA ALA A 283 -25.08 -22.85 15.72
C ALA A 283 -24.00 -22.21 16.60
N ASP A 284 -22.82 -21.96 16.03
CA ASP A 284 -21.68 -21.31 16.69
C ASP A 284 -21.01 -20.30 15.74
N VAL A 285 -19.94 -19.65 16.22
CA VAL A 285 -19.21 -18.58 15.51
C VAL A 285 -18.69 -19.06 14.15
N VAL A 286 -19.01 -18.30 13.11
CA VAL A 286 -18.44 -18.49 11.77
C VAL A 286 -16.96 -18.08 11.81
N LEU A 287 -16.07 -18.99 11.41
CA LEU A 287 -14.62 -18.79 11.44
C LEU A 287 -14.12 -18.15 10.13
N ASP A 288 -14.66 -18.59 9.00
CA ASP A 288 -14.28 -18.08 7.68
C ASP A 288 -15.42 -18.24 6.66
N PHE A 289 -15.38 -17.42 5.61
CA PHE A 289 -16.33 -17.46 4.50
C PHE A 289 -15.64 -17.11 3.18
N HIS A 290 -16.01 -17.77 2.09
CA HIS A 290 -15.45 -17.57 0.75
C HIS A 290 -16.52 -17.57 -0.31
N TRP A 291 -16.32 -16.76 -1.36
CA TRP A 291 -17.16 -16.77 -2.54
C TRP A 291 -16.78 -17.94 -3.46
N ARG A 292 -17.79 -18.66 -3.93
CA ARG A 292 -17.71 -19.71 -4.93
C ARG A 292 -18.36 -19.21 -6.21
N ASN A 293 -17.62 -19.28 -7.31
CA ASN A 293 -18.18 -19.07 -8.65
C ASN A 293 -18.29 -20.44 -9.33
N LYS A 294 -19.50 -20.85 -9.71
CA LYS A 294 -19.76 -22.17 -10.30
C LYS A 294 -19.22 -22.30 -11.73
N ALA A 295 -19.24 -21.20 -12.49
CA ALA A 295 -18.73 -21.16 -13.86
C ALA A 295 -18.36 -19.73 -14.25
N LYS A 296 -17.22 -19.56 -14.94
CA LYS A 296 -16.79 -18.26 -15.46
C LYS A 296 -17.89 -17.65 -16.34
N GLY A 297 -18.45 -16.52 -15.89
CA GLY A 297 -19.52 -15.81 -16.58
C GLY A 297 -20.95 -16.19 -16.19
N SER A 298 -21.14 -17.19 -15.31
CA SER A 298 -22.47 -17.45 -14.73
C SER A 298 -22.78 -16.46 -13.60
N ASN A 299 -24.03 -16.01 -13.52
CA ASN A 299 -24.52 -15.19 -12.40
C ASN A 299 -24.93 -16.04 -11.18
N ASP A 300 -24.47 -17.29 -11.08
CA ASP A 300 -24.78 -18.18 -9.95
C ASP A 300 -23.67 -18.10 -8.90
N TYR A 301 -23.75 -17.06 -8.06
CA TYR A 301 -22.83 -16.86 -6.96
C TYR A 301 -23.29 -17.62 -5.72
N GLN A 302 -22.38 -18.42 -5.16
CA GLN A 302 -22.59 -19.12 -3.91
C GLN A 302 -21.61 -18.64 -2.85
N LEU A 303 -22.09 -18.53 -1.61
CA LEU A 303 -21.26 -18.20 -0.46
C LEU A 303 -21.04 -19.46 0.36
N VAL A 304 -19.79 -19.82 0.61
CA VAL A 304 -19.43 -20.97 1.44
C VAL A 304 -18.99 -20.44 2.80
N THR A 305 -19.59 -20.94 3.87
CA THR A 305 -19.28 -20.55 5.25
C THR A 305 -18.85 -21.77 6.06
N TRP A 306 -17.85 -21.58 6.92
CA TRP A 306 -17.36 -22.58 7.86
C TRP A 306 -17.44 -22.03 9.28
N SER A 307 -18.03 -22.80 10.19
CA SER A 307 -18.23 -22.41 11.58
C SER A 307 -17.54 -23.36 12.55
N LYS A 308 -17.33 -22.86 13.77
CA LYS A 308 -16.83 -23.62 14.92
C LYS A 308 -17.79 -24.75 15.33
N ASP A 309 -19.05 -24.69 14.89
CA ASP A 309 -20.01 -25.80 14.99
C ASP A 309 -19.65 -27.01 14.12
N GLN A 310 -18.56 -26.90 13.34
CA GLN A 310 -18.05 -27.92 12.42
C GLN A 310 -19.00 -28.24 11.26
N SER A 311 -19.89 -27.29 10.94
CA SER A 311 -20.74 -27.35 9.75
C SER A 311 -20.17 -26.48 8.63
N LEU A 312 -20.19 -27.02 7.42
CA LEU A 312 -19.99 -26.28 6.19
C LEU A 312 -21.35 -25.99 5.56
N ARG A 313 -21.63 -24.71 5.29
CA ARG A 313 -22.89 -24.28 4.66
C ARG A 313 -22.63 -23.59 3.34
N ILE A 314 -23.52 -23.83 2.39
CA ILE A 314 -23.50 -23.20 1.07
C ILE A 314 -24.79 -22.41 0.88
N TRP A 315 -24.64 -21.09 0.73
CA TRP A 315 -25.74 -20.15 0.51
C TRP A 315 -25.78 -19.78 -0.96
N LYS A 316 -26.92 -20.04 -1.62
CA LYS A 316 -27.14 -19.53 -2.98
C LYS A 316 -27.60 -18.08 -2.90
N ILE A 317 -26.95 -17.18 -3.65
CA ILE A 317 -27.34 -15.77 -3.70
C ILE A 317 -28.29 -15.55 -4.87
N ASP A 318 -29.56 -15.34 -4.56
CA ASP A 318 -30.61 -15.10 -5.54
C ASP A 318 -30.34 -13.84 -6.36
N SER A 319 -30.82 -13.84 -7.61
CA SER A 319 -30.67 -12.70 -8.53
C SER A 319 -31.24 -11.39 -7.96
N ASN A 320 -32.27 -11.47 -7.12
CA ASN A 320 -32.87 -10.30 -6.46
C ASN A 320 -31.91 -9.68 -5.44
N LEU A 321 -31.24 -10.49 -4.62
CA LEU A 321 -30.20 -10.02 -3.70
C LEU A 321 -29.02 -9.42 -4.48
N GLN A 322 -28.66 -10.01 -5.62
CA GLN A 322 -27.63 -9.45 -6.49
C GLN A 322 -28.04 -8.09 -7.04
N LYS A 323 -29.28 -7.90 -7.49
CA LYS A 323 -29.79 -6.61 -7.98
C LYS A 323 -29.71 -5.52 -6.91
N LEU A 324 -30.02 -5.84 -5.65
CA LEU A 324 -29.91 -4.90 -4.53
C LEU A 324 -28.47 -4.43 -4.25
N CYS A 325 -27.46 -5.14 -4.76
CA CYS A 325 -26.05 -4.78 -4.68
C CYS A 325 -25.47 -4.32 -6.03
N ARG A 326 -26.28 -4.21 -7.09
CA ARG A 326 -25.89 -3.62 -8.37
C ARG A 326 -26.23 -2.14 -8.35
N GLN A 327 -25.41 -1.33 -9.00
CA GLN A 327 -25.79 0.04 -9.29
C GLN A 327 -26.92 -0.02 -10.32
N ASP A 328 -28.06 0.59 -10.03
CA ASP A 328 -29.05 0.87 -11.06
C ASP A 328 -28.36 1.71 -12.13
N ALA A 329 -28.02 1.08 -13.25
CA ALA A 329 -27.77 1.78 -14.51
C ALA A 329 -29.09 2.32 -15.10
N ALA A 330 -30.08 2.63 -14.26
CA ALA A 330 -31.30 3.33 -14.63
C ALA A 330 -31.05 4.83 -14.48
N ASN A 331 -30.23 5.36 -15.39
CA ASN A 331 -30.33 6.73 -15.92
C ASN A 331 -29.58 6.91 -17.25
N PHE A 332 -29.37 5.83 -18.01
CA PHE A 332 -29.07 5.87 -19.45
C PHE A 332 -29.68 4.64 -20.13
N MET A 333 -30.91 4.82 -20.64
CA MET A 333 -31.66 4.00 -21.62
C MET A 333 -31.92 2.52 -21.24
N ASP A 334 -33.11 1.94 -21.36
CA ASP A 334 -34.33 2.33 -22.07
C ASP A 334 -35.47 1.50 -21.46
N ASP A 335 -36.62 2.13 -21.19
CA ASP A 335 -37.86 1.42 -20.94
C ASP A 335 -38.40 0.92 -22.29
N ASN A 336 -38.90 -0.32 -22.29
CA ASN A 336 -39.70 -0.98 -23.32
C ASN A 336 -38.97 -1.68 -24.47
N ILE A 337 -38.81 -3.00 -24.32
CA ILE A 337 -39.14 -3.94 -25.40
C ILE A 337 -40.36 -4.74 -24.94
N PRO A 338 -41.57 -4.47 -25.46
CA PRO A 338 -42.69 -5.37 -25.30
C PRO A 338 -42.56 -6.55 -26.29
N GLU A 339 -43.07 -7.70 -25.85
CA GLU A 339 -43.44 -8.81 -26.72
C GLU A 339 -44.36 -8.36 -27.87
N ASN A 340 -44.18 -9.05 -28.99
CA ASN A 340 -45.12 -9.32 -30.09
C ASN A 340 -45.11 -8.44 -31.34
N LEU A 341 -44.82 -9.16 -32.43
CA LEU A 341 -45.33 -8.99 -33.78
C LEU A 341 -46.79 -8.51 -33.83
N LEU A 342 -47.04 -7.43 -34.58
CA LEU A 342 -48.09 -7.23 -35.62
C LEU A 342 -48.06 -5.73 -36.05
N PRO A 343 -48.62 -5.36 -37.23
CA PRO A 343 -47.81 -4.68 -38.24
C PRO A 343 -48.32 -3.27 -38.63
N GLU A 344 -47.58 -2.69 -39.57
CA GLU A 344 -48.00 -1.74 -40.62
C GLU A 344 -47.93 -0.21 -40.37
N ASP A 345 -47.16 0.38 -41.30
CA ASP A 345 -47.34 1.63 -42.05
C ASP A 345 -46.94 3.02 -41.50
N ASP A 346 -46.04 3.65 -42.29
CA ASP A 346 -46.05 5.00 -42.89
C ASP A 346 -46.35 6.23 -41.99
N GLU A 347 -45.83 7.44 -42.17
CA GLU A 347 -44.89 8.11 -43.07
C GLU A 347 -44.68 9.53 -42.45
N ILE A 348 -43.53 10.15 -42.74
CA ILE A 348 -43.30 11.62 -42.87
C ILE A 348 -43.49 12.55 -41.65
N ALA A 349 -42.41 13.19 -41.20
CA ALA A 349 -42.17 14.63 -41.45
C ALA A 349 -40.89 15.17 -40.77
N ARG A 350 -40.04 15.79 -41.59
CA ARG A 350 -38.84 16.57 -41.22
C ARG A 350 -39.23 17.91 -40.57
N VAL A 351 -38.50 18.35 -39.54
CA VAL A 351 -38.11 19.77 -39.38
C VAL A 351 -36.70 19.85 -38.78
N SER A 352 -35.83 20.55 -39.50
CA SER A 352 -34.47 20.95 -39.16
C SER A 352 -34.46 22.33 -38.49
N VAL A 353 -33.72 22.55 -37.38
CA VAL A 353 -33.18 23.90 -37.01
C VAL A 353 -31.88 23.80 -36.17
N SER A 354 -30.81 24.30 -36.80
CA SER A 354 -29.58 25.01 -36.36
C SER A 354 -28.83 24.75 -35.03
N ALA A 355 -27.51 24.71 -35.23
CA ALA A 355 -26.42 24.81 -34.27
C ALA A 355 -26.46 26.03 -33.31
N GLY A 356 -25.94 25.81 -32.10
CA GLY A 356 -25.57 26.84 -31.14
C GLY A 356 -24.43 26.35 -30.25
N THR A 357 -23.24 26.88 -30.49
CA THR A 357 -22.01 26.75 -29.71
C THR A 357 -22.20 27.17 -28.25
N ARG A 358 -21.69 26.38 -27.29
CA ARG A 358 -21.18 26.85 -25.98
C ARG A 358 -20.51 25.70 -25.22
N GLU A 359 -19.20 25.83 -25.00
CA GLU A 359 -18.51 25.12 -23.92
C GLU A 359 -19.09 25.52 -22.56
N PRO A 360 -19.04 24.61 -21.57
CA PRO A 360 -18.62 25.06 -20.25
C PRO A 360 -17.56 24.15 -19.61
N SER A 361 -16.54 24.83 -19.12
CA SER A 361 -15.60 24.42 -18.08
C SER A 361 -16.28 23.72 -16.90
N PHE A 362 -15.87 22.48 -16.62
CA PHE A 362 -16.19 21.80 -15.36
C PHE A 362 -15.24 22.26 -14.26
N THR A 363 -15.71 23.17 -13.40
CA THR A 363 -15.12 23.44 -12.09
C THR A 363 -15.56 22.37 -11.09
N SER A 364 -14.57 21.85 -10.38
CA SER A 364 -14.65 20.87 -9.30
C SER A 364 -15.72 21.16 -8.25
N ILE A 365 -16.68 20.25 -8.08
CA ILE A 365 -17.66 20.28 -7.00
C ILE A 365 -17.03 19.59 -5.77
N PHE A 366 -16.44 20.40 -4.89
CA PHE A 366 -16.11 20.00 -3.52
C PHE A 366 -17.35 20.21 -2.64
N HIS A 367 -17.81 19.16 -1.95
CA HIS A 367 -18.75 19.32 -0.84
C HIS A 367 -18.06 20.00 0.36
N GLN A 368 -18.14 21.33 0.39
CA GLN A 368 -18.09 22.12 1.62
C GLN A 368 -19.54 22.41 2.07
N PRO A 369 -19.80 22.61 3.37
CA PRO A 369 -21.13 23.02 3.83
C PRO A 369 -21.49 24.36 3.18
N GLN A 370 -22.49 24.36 2.31
CA GLN A 370 -22.90 25.57 1.57
C GLN A 370 -23.85 26.46 2.38
N THR A 371 -24.35 26.01 3.53
CA THR A 371 -25.28 26.77 4.36
C THR A 371 -24.93 26.71 5.85
N LEU A 372 -25.16 27.82 6.55
CA LEU A 372 -24.98 27.97 8.00
C LEU A 372 -25.86 26.99 8.82
N LEU A 373 -27.02 26.61 8.27
CA LEU A 373 -27.90 25.59 8.84
C LEU A 373 -27.23 24.19 8.88
N GLN A 374 -26.46 23.87 7.83
CA GLN A 374 -25.69 22.62 7.75
C GLN A 374 -24.53 22.61 8.75
N GLU A 375 -23.89 23.77 8.98
CA GLU A 375 -22.89 23.90 10.05
C GLU A 375 -23.51 23.69 11.43
N PHE A 376 -24.65 24.33 11.74
CA PHE A 376 -25.33 24.14 13.03
C PHE A 376 -25.79 22.69 13.28
N SER A 377 -26.08 21.94 12.21
CA SER A 377 -26.45 20.52 12.30
C SER A 377 -25.25 19.60 12.57
N LEU A 378 -24.04 20.00 12.17
CA LEU A 378 -22.81 19.22 12.28
C LEU A 378 -21.93 19.60 13.48
N VAL A 379 -22.23 20.71 14.15
CA VAL A 379 -21.50 21.14 15.35
C VAL A 379 -21.65 20.09 16.46
N ASN A 380 -20.52 19.60 16.96
CA ASN A 380 -20.50 18.70 18.10
C ASN A 380 -21.03 19.44 19.34
N LYS A 381 -22.19 19.03 19.85
CA LYS A 381 -22.83 19.62 21.04
C LYS A 381 -22.17 19.17 22.35
N ASP A 382 -21.33 18.15 22.30
CA ASP A 382 -20.65 17.56 23.46
C ASP A 382 -19.28 18.21 23.73
N ILE A 383 -19.19 19.53 23.62
CA ILE A 383 -17.98 20.26 24.03
C ILE A 383 -18.00 20.39 25.56
N PRO A 384 -16.97 19.90 26.27
CA PRO A 384 -16.97 19.93 27.73
C PRO A 384 -17.09 21.37 28.22
N ARG A 385 -18.04 21.58 29.16
CA ARG A 385 -18.28 22.86 29.85
C ARG A 385 -18.83 23.99 28.97
N VAL A 386 -19.40 23.66 27.81
CA VAL A 386 -20.07 24.59 26.90
C VAL A 386 -21.53 24.16 26.71
N ALA A 387 -22.46 25.05 26.98
CA ALA A 387 -23.89 24.86 26.80
C ALA A 387 -24.39 25.78 25.66
N PHE A 388 -25.09 25.19 24.68
CA PHE A 388 -25.74 25.95 23.61
C PHE A 388 -27.11 26.43 24.09
N GLU A 389 -27.29 27.74 24.26
CA GLU A 389 -28.56 28.32 24.77
C GLU A 389 -29.57 28.54 23.64
N LYS A 390 -29.12 29.08 22.49
CA LYS A 390 -29.98 29.32 21.32
C LYS A 390 -29.15 29.24 20.04
N MET A 391 -29.62 28.52 19.03
CA MET A 391 -29.05 28.51 17.68
C MET A 391 -30.17 28.82 16.70
N ASP A 392 -30.05 29.95 16.01
CA ASP A 392 -31.09 30.47 15.14
C ASP A 392 -30.47 30.74 13.76
N ALA A 393 -30.78 29.85 12.82
CA ALA A 393 -30.25 29.92 11.46
C ALA A 393 -30.90 31.05 10.65
N ASP A 394 -32.14 31.41 10.98
CA ASP A 394 -32.90 32.46 10.30
C ASP A 394 -32.41 33.84 10.74
N SER A 395 -32.15 34.02 12.05
CA SER A 395 -31.53 35.25 12.56
C SER A 395 -30.01 35.27 12.49
N ARG A 396 -29.36 34.20 11.99
CA ARG A 396 -27.90 34.03 11.90
C ARG A 396 -27.15 34.34 13.20
N THR A 397 -27.72 33.92 14.33
CA THR A 397 -27.12 34.12 15.65
C THR A 397 -27.03 32.82 16.43
N CYS A 398 -25.98 32.70 17.23
CA CYS A 398 -25.75 31.57 18.13
C CYS A 398 -25.38 32.10 19.52
N THR A 399 -26.13 31.71 20.54
CA THR A 399 -25.87 32.04 21.94
C THR A 399 -25.35 30.81 22.67
N VAL A 400 -24.18 30.95 23.27
CA VAL A 400 -23.44 29.87 23.94
C VAL A 400 -22.99 30.35 25.32
N SER A 401 -23.11 29.51 26.34
CA SER A 401 -22.53 29.76 27.66
C SER A 401 -21.45 28.73 27.97
N ALA A 402 -20.29 29.20 28.40
CA ALA A 402 -19.19 28.36 28.86
C ALA A 402 -18.90 28.64 30.33
N VAL A 403 -18.72 27.59 31.13
CA VAL A 403 -18.50 27.71 32.59
C VAL A 403 -17.20 27.01 32.97
N SER A 404 -16.24 27.73 33.54
CA SER A 404 -15.04 27.10 34.10
C SER A 404 -14.69 27.65 35.48
N LYS A 405 -14.56 26.73 36.45
CA LYS A 405 -14.07 26.91 37.83
C LYS A 405 -14.36 28.30 38.45
N GLY A 406 -15.62 28.74 38.40
CA GLY A 406 -16.06 30.00 39.03
C GLY A 406 -16.35 31.17 38.08
N HIS A 407 -15.93 31.10 36.81
CA HIS A 407 -16.27 32.10 35.79
C HIS A 407 -17.29 31.57 34.78
N CYS A 408 -18.33 32.36 34.52
CA CYS A 408 -19.32 32.10 33.49
C CYS A 408 -19.12 33.09 32.34
N ALA A 409 -18.99 32.58 31.12
CA ALA A 409 -18.85 33.36 29.90
C ALA A 409 -20.00 33.05 28.94
N SER A 410 -20.99 33.93 28.86
CA SER A 410 -22.08 33.86 27.87
C SER A 410 -21.75 34.76 26.67
N LEU A 411 -21.75 34.15 25.48
CA LEU A 411 -21.29 34.70 24.22
C LEU A 411 -22.39 34.60 23.15
N VAL A 412 -22.61 35.69 22.43
CA VAL A 412 -23.43 35.74 21.22
C VAL A 412 -22.51 35.85 20.01
N VAL A 413 -22.63 34.90 19.10
CA VAL A 413 -21.94 34.84 17.81
C VAL A 413 -22.92 35.25 16.72
N THR A 414 -22.59 36.27 15.94
CA THR A 414 -23.42 36.74 14.83
C THR A 414 -22.70 36.48 13.51
N PHE A 415 -23.37 35.84 12.56
CA PHE A 415 -22.77 35.44 11.29
C PHE A 415 -23.22 36.37 10.15
N PRO A 416 -22.28 36.94 9.36
CA PRO A 416 -22.62 37.77 8.20
C PRO A 416 -23.19 36.94 7.04
N VAL A 417 -23.88 37.61 6.12
CA VAL A 417 -24.53 36.99 4.94
C VAL A 417 -23.54 36.28 4.02
N SER A 418 -22.31 36.80 3.96
CA SER A 418 -21.20 36.29 3.17
C SER A 418 -20.42 35.18 3.85
N TYR A 419 -20.79 34.73 5.04
CA TYR A 419 -20.16 33.59 5.71
C TYR A 419 -20.50 32.26 4.99
N PRO A 420 -19.55 31.34 4.76
CA PRO A 420 -18.14 31.33 5.17
C PRO A 420 -17.15 31.92 4.13
N ASN A 421 -17.63 32.58 3.06
CA ASN A 421 -16.82 33.17 2.00
C ASN A 421 -16.14 34.48 2.45
N ASN A 422 -14.97 34.35 3.05
CA ASN A 422 -14.08 35.45 3.40
C ASN A 422 -14.67 36.52 4.36
N ALA A 423 -15.75 36.18 5.07
CA ALA A 423 -16.38 37.04 6.08
C ALA A 423 -16.40 36.31 7.43
N ALA A 424 -15.82 36.92 8.47
CA ALA A 424 -15.74 36.33 9.81
C ALA A 424 -16.97 36.69 10.67
N PRO A 425 -17.42 35.79 11.57
CA PRO A 425 -18.46 36.09 12.54
C PRO A 425 -17.97 37.09 13.58
N THR A 426 -18.91 37.85 14.16
CA THR A 426 -18.65 38.79 15.25
C THR A 426 -19.05 38.18 16.59
N PHE A 427 -18.28 38.52 17.63
CA PHE A 427 -18.39 37.94 18.96
C PHE A 427 -18.76 39.03 19.99
N GLN A 428 -19.83 38.82 20.76
CA GLN A 428 -20.26 39.75 21.79
C GLN A 428 -20.60 39.04 23.11
N PHE A 429 -20.02 39.49 24.21
CA PHE A 429 -20.31 38.97 25.55
C PHE A 429 -21.62 39.56 26.10
N THR A 430 -22.47 38.73 26.69
CA THR A 430 -23.74 39.18 27.31
C THR A 430 -23.55 39.56 28.80
N GLN A 431 -24.58 40.18 29.40
CA GLN A 431 -24.56 40.65 30.78
C GLN A 431 -24.42 39.54 31.84
N ARG A 432 -24.58 38.26 31.46
CA ARG A 432 -24.39 37.10 32.36
C ARG A 432 -22.91 36.70 32.56
N THR A 433 -21.97 37.50 32.06
CA THR A 433 -20.53 37.19 32.09
C THR A 433 -19.86 37.72 33.35
N THR A 434 -19.21 36.84 34.12
CA THR A 434 -18.51 37.21 35.37
C THR A 434 -17.06 37.67 35.14
N LEU A 435 -16.69 38.00 33.89
CA LEU A 435 -15.33 38.35 33.47
C LEU A 435 -15.07 39.86 33.51
N GLN A 436 -13.86 40.25 33.92
CA GLN A 436 -13.41 41.65 33.92
C GLN A 436 -13.21 42.18 32.48
N THR A 437 -13.29 43.50 32.28
CA THR A 437 -13.19 44.14 30.95
C THR A 437 -11.88 43.84 30.21
N SER A 438 -10.76 43.72 30.94
CA SER A 438 -9.45 43.33 30.37
C SER A 438 -9.43 41.89 29.86
N GLN A 439 -10.00 40.96 30.62
CA GLN A 439 -10.10 39.54 30.25
C GLN A 439 -11.03 39.32 29.05
N LYS A 440 -12.12 40.09 28.97
CA LYS A 440 -13.05 40.09 27.83
C LYS A 440 -12.33 40.47 26.53
N ASN A 441 -11.49 41.50 26.54
CA ASN A 441 -10.77 41.95 25.34
C ASN A 441 -9.76 40.91 24.83
N VAL A 442 -9.01 40.27 25.73
CA VAL A 442 -8.05 39.21 25.36
C VAL A 442 -8.77 38.00 24.74
N LEU A 443 -9.93 37.62 25.30
CA LEU A 443 -10.73 36.52 24.76
C LEU A 443 -11.36 36.87 23.41
N LEU A 444 -11.90 38.08 23.25
CA LEU A 444 -12.45 38.54 21.97
C LEU A 444 -11.38 38.53 20.87
N GLN A 445 -10.18 39.05 21.15
CA GLN A 445 -9.09 39.07 20.19
C GLN A 445 -8.68 37.64 19.76
N ALA A 446 -8.56 36.70 20.71
CA ALA A 446 -8.22 35.32 20.40
C ALA A 446 -9.29 34.60 19.55
N LEU A 447 -10.57 34.92 19.77
CA LEU A 447 -11.68 34.37 18.98
C LEU A 447 -11.73 34.96 17.58
N GLU A 448 -11.50 36.26 17.46
CA GLU A 448 -11.44 36.96 16.17
C GLU A 448 -10.31 36.42 15.30
N ASP A 449 -9.09 36.28 15.85
CA ASP A 449 -7.92 35.72 15.16
C ASP A 449 -8.19 34.28 14.67
N THR A 450 -8.77 33.44 15.53
CA THR A 450 -9.11 32.05 15.20
C THR A 450 -10.15 31.98 14.07
N SER A 451 -11.15 32.85 14.13
CA SER A 451 -12.21 32.91 13.12
C SER A 451 -11.70 33.37 11.75
N GLN A 452 -10.86 34.42 11.72
CA GLN A 452 -10.26 34.93 10.49
C GLN A 452 -9.32 33.90 9.84
N GLN A 453 -8.56 33.15 10.65
CA GLN A 453 -7.67 32.10 10.14
C GLN A 453 -8.45 30.96 9.46
N HIS A 454 -9.61 30.59 10.00
CA HIS A 454 -10.46 29.53 9.45
C HIS A 454 -11.23 29.99 8.22
N VAL A 455 -11.73 31.22 8.23
CA VAL A 455 -12.45 31.85 7.10
C VAL A 455 -11.52 32.06 5.90
N LYS A 456 -10.26 32.48 6.10
CA LYS A 456 -9.24 32.54 5.02
C LYS A 456 -8.99 31.19 4.33
N ARG A 457 -9.32 30.08 4.99
CA ARG A 457 -9.16 28.72 4.48
C ARG A 457 -10.47 28.11 3.97
N ASN A 458 -11.55 28.92 3.88
CA ASN A 458 -12.92 28.49 3.56
C ASN A 458 -13.37 27.30 4.43
N ARG A 459 -13.19 27.40 5.76
CA ARG A 459 -13.62 26.39 6.74
C ARG A 459 -14.56 27.00 7.77
N SER A 460 -15.44 26.17 8.32
CA SER A 460 -16.24 26.52 9.50
C SER A 460 -15.34 26.88 10.69
N CYS A 461 -15.82 27.80 11.52
CA CYS A 461 -15.04 28.39 12.61
C CYS A 461 -15.71 28.32 13.98
N LEU A 462 -17.00 27.98 14.07
CA LEU A 462 -17.73 27.97 15.34
C LEU A 462 -17.13 26.99 16.37
N GLU A 463 -16.93 25.73 16.00
CA GLU A 463 -16.35 24.73 16.92
C GLU A 463 -14.91 25.07 17.37
N PRO A 464 -13.96 25.42 16.47
CA PRO A 464 -12.63 25.86 16.86
C PRO A 464 -12.62 27.06 17.82
N CYS A 465 -13.49 28.06 17.58
CA CYS A 465 -13.63 29.22 18.45
C CYS A 465 -14.13 28.83 19.85
N LEU A 466 -15.10 27.91 19.96
CA LEU A 466 -15.61 27.45 21.26
C LEU A 466 -14.57 26.64 22.05
N ARG A 467 -13.78 25.78 21.39
CA ARG A 467 -12.67 25.07 22.04
C ARG A 467 -11.61 26.03 22.56
N GLN A 468 -11.26 27.04 21.75
CA GLN A 468 -10.29 28.07 22.14
C GLN A 468 -10.79 28.94 23.31
N LEU A 469 -12.10 29.20 23.39
CA LEU A 469 -12.72 29.90 24.50
C LEU A 469 -12.52 29.14 25.82
N THR A 470 -12.84 27.84 25.85
CA THR A 470 -12.66 27.01 27.06
C THR A 470 -11.20 26.94 27.52
N ALA A 471 -10.26 26.78 26.58
CA ALA A 471 -8.84 26.71 26.88
C ALA A 471 -8.27 28.01 27.45
N ASN A 472 -8.82 29.17 27.06
CA ASN A 472 -8.37 30.46 27.59
C ASN A 472 -9.07 30.82 28.91
N LEU A 473 -10.32 30.39 29.14
CA LEU A 473 -10.95 30.50 30.45
C LEU A 473 -10.19 29.70 31.52
N ASP A 474 -9.72 28.50 31.19
CA ASP A 474 -8.91 27.67 32.10
C ASP A 474 -7.56 28.33 32.46
N LYS A 475 -6.99 29.16 31.59
CA LYS A 475 -5.74 29.90 31.87
C LYS A 475 -5.93 31.12 32.76
N LEU A 476 -7.14 31.66 32.85
CA LEU A 476 -7.44 32.84 33.67
C LEU A 476 -7.56 32.48 35.16
N THR A 477 -7.96 31.24 35.48
CA THR A 477 -8.12 30.77 36.86
C THR A 477 -6.81 30.52 37.61
N ASP A 478 -5.68 30.41 36.89
CA ASP A 478 -4.37 30.15 37.51
C ASP A 478 -3.69 31.42 38.05
N VAL A 479 -4.30 32.61 37.89
CA VAL A 479 -3.67 33.92 38.19
C VAL A 479 -4.17 34.56 39.49
N GLU A 480 -5.32 34.16 40.06
CA GLU A 480 -5.95 34.85 41.22
C GLU A 480 -5.43 34.43 42.62
N HIS A 481 -4.41 33.57 42.71
CA HIS A 481 -3.79 33.20 43.99
C HIS A 481 -2.31 33.61 44.05
N GLN A 482 -2.04 34.90 44.28
CA GLN A 482 -0.75 35.41 44.79
C GLN A 482 -0.89 36.88 45.24
N THR A 483 -0.89 37.13 46.56
CA THR A 483 -0.73 38.47 47.16
C THR A 483 0.74 38.84 47.35
N PRO A 484 1.11 40.14 47.38
CA PRO A 484 2.47 40.61 47.13
C PRO A 484 3.22 40.98 48.43
N ASP A 485 4.54 40.81 48.43
CA ASP A 485 5.45 41.67 49.20
C ASP A 485 6.86 41.68 48.58
N ASN A 486 7.36 42.91 48.46
CA ASN A 486 8.74 43.37 48.27
C ASN A 486 9.37 43.42 46.86
N GLU A 487 9.46 44.69 46.45
CA GLU A 487 10.19 45.35 45.39
C GLU A 487 11.71 45.12 45.52
N ASP A 488 12.38 44.72 44.43
CA ASP A 488 13.24 45.64 43.66
C ASP A 488 13.98 44.96 42.49
N GLN A 489 14.07 45.72 41.39
CA GLN A 489 14.92 45.57 40.21
C GLN A 489 14.62 44.48 39.15
N PHE A 490 13.65 44.86 38.30
CA PHE A 490 13.59 44.70 36.83
C PHE A 490 14.50 43.67 36.15
N THR A 491 13.94 42.46 35.93
CA THR A 491 14.16 41.66 34.71
C THR A 491 12.90 40.82 34.45
N LEU A 492 12.45 40.73 33.19
CA LEU A 492 11.21 40.05 32.76
C LEU A 492 11.22 38.53 33.08
N PRO A 493 10.25 37.98 33.87
CA PRO A 493 10.12 36.53 34.07
C PRO A 493 8.78 35.93 33.59
N THR A 494 8.93 34.92 32.72
CA THR A 494 8.44 33.53 32.86
C THR A 494 7.17 33.23 33.69
N LYS A 495 6.16 32.63 33.04
CA LYS A 495 5.00 32.00 33.69
C LYS A 495 5.24 30.52 34.05
N SER A 496 4.72 30.19 35.24
CA SER A 496 4.19 28.91 35.74
C SER A 496 5.14 27.87 36.34
N GLY A 497 4.87 27.54 37.61
CA GLY A 497 5.39 26.37 38.31
C GLY A 497 4.38 25.21 38.30
N ALA A 498 4.76 24.13 37.63
CA ALA A 498 4.43 22.74 37.94
C ALA A 498 5.68 21.91 37.51
N PRO A 499 5.89 20.71 38.08
CA PRO A 499 7.17 20.29 38.65
C PRO A 499 8.34 20.28 37.65
N ILE A 500 9.49 20.69 38.20
CA ILE A 500 10.81 20.82 37.56
C ILE A 500 11.14 19.57 36.73
N VAL A 501 10.93 19.71 35.42
CA VAL A 501 11.67 18.97 34.40
C VAL A 501 12.93 19.79 34.12
N PRO A 502 14.15 19.22 34.15
CA PRO A 502 15.37 19.99 33.90
C PRO A 502 15.32 20.57 32.49
N ASN A 503 15.34 21.90 32.42
CA ASN A 503 15.35 22.67 31.19
C ASN A 503 16.76 22.60 30.58
N PHE A 504 17.03 21.55 29.79
CA PHE A 504 18.17 21.54 28.89
C PHE A 504 17.78 22.27 27.61
N TYR A 505 18.58 23.27 27.23
CA TYR A 505 18.53 23.94 25.93
C TYR A 505 18.25 22.93 24.81
N TYR A 506 17.04 22.99 24.26
CA TYR A 506 16.66 22.28 23.05
C TYR A 506 17.44 22.88 21.88
N ILE A 507 18.62 22.32 21.61
CA ILE A 507 19.20 22.35 20.28
C ILE A 507 18.26 21.53 19.40
N GLY A 508 17.45 22.23 18.60
CA GLY A 508 16.77 21.74 17.41
C GLY A 508 15.93 20.47 17.52
N HIS A 509 14.60 20.62 17.55
CA HIS A 509 13.65 19.55 17.23
C HIS A 509 13.80 18.94 15.80
N GLN A 510 14.80 19.39 15.01
CA GLN A 510 15.11 18.89 13.68
C GLN A 510 16.02 17.64 13.66
N ASP A 511 16.68 17.29 14.76
CA ASP A 511 17.62 16.14 14.78
C ASP A 511 16.98 14.81 15.21
N SER A 512 15.72 14.82 15.64
CA SER A 512 14.96 13.59 15.94
C SER A 512 14.79 12.68 14.71
N SER A 513 14.93 13.25 13.52
CA SER A 513 14.80 12.62 12.21
C SER A 513 16.12 12.34 11.50
N VAL A 514 17.28 12.61 12.12
CA VAL A 514 18.59 12.38 11.48
C VAL A 514 19.13 11.01 11.91
N PRO A 515 19.09 9.99 11.03
CA PRO A 515 19.66 8.67 11.34
C PRO A 515 21.19 8.78 11.50
N PHE A 516 21.75 7.95 12.37
CA PHE A 516 23.22 7.86 12.49
C PHE A 516 23.84 7.51 11.12
N PRO A 517 24.94 8.15 10.69
CA PRO A 517 25.53 7.88 9.38
C PRO A 517 25.97 6.42 9.28
N ARG A 518 25.73 5.81 8.12
CA ARG A 518 26.13 4.42 7.83
C ARG A 518 27.64 4.30 7.98
N THR A 519 28.11 3.30 8.73
CA THR A 519 29.55 3.08 8.99
C THR A 519 30.24 2.29 7.88
N SER A 520 29.47 1.74 6.95
CA SER A 520 29.93 1.02 5.76
C SER A 520 28.81 1.00 4.70
N GLY A 521 29.18 1.02 3.43
CA GLY A 521 28.24 0.98 2.32
C GLY A 521 28.95 0.76 0.98
N ALA A 522 28.20 0.25 0.01
CA ALA A 522 28.63 0.10 -1.38
C ALA A 522 27.51 0.63 -2.29
N ARG A 523 27.86 1.40 -3.34
CA ARG A 523 26.89 1.96 -4.29
C ARG A 523 27.47 2.01 -5.70
N PHE A 524 26.69 1.57 -6.68
CA PHE A 524 26.99 1.77 -8.09
C PHE A 524 26.70 3.23 -8.49
N CYS A 525 27.64 3.83 -9.21
CA CYS A 525 27.53 5.11 -9.87
C CYS A 525 26.97 4.91 -11.28
N SER A 526 26.20 5.87 -11.77
CA SER A 526 25.66 5.88 -13.14
C SER A 526 26.75 5.89 -14.23
N ALA A 527 27.99 6.23 -13.86
CA ALA A 527 29.16 6.17 -14.73
C ALA A 527 29.88 4.80 -14.73
N GLY A 528 29.25 3.73 -14.19
CA GLY A 528 29.82 2.38 -14.23
C GLY A 528 30.86 2.07 -13.16
N TYR A 529 30.96 2.92 -12.12
CA TYR A 529 31.88 2.69 -10.98
C TYR A 529 31.14 2.14 -9.76
N LEU A 530 31.76 1.26 -8.99
CA LEU A 530 31.27 0.82 -7.67
C LEU A 530 32.09 1.50 -6.57
N VAL A 531 31.44 2.35 -5.78
CA VAL A 531 32.07 3.06 -4.66
C VAL A 531 31.76 2.33 -3.36
N CYS A 532 32.80 1.91 -2.64
CA CYS A 532 32.73 1.16 -1.39
C CYS A 532 33.44 1.94 -0.26
N PHE A 533 32.82 2.03 0.91
CA PHE A 533 33.45 2.56 2.11
C PHE A 533 33.10 1.69 3.32
N GLY A 534 33.99 1.57 4.29
CA GLY A 534 33.73 0.75 5.48
C GLY A 534 34.82 0.81 6.55
N ARG A 535 34.50 0.26 7.72
CA ARG A 535 35.45 0.09 8.83
C ARG A 535 36.44 -1.03 8.56
N GLN A 536 37.70 -0.84 8.97
CA GLN A 536 38.73 -1.88 8.89
C GLN A 536 38.37 -3.12 9.73
N ALA A 537 38.70 -4.29 9.18
CA ALA A 537 38.38 -5.61 9.74
C ALA A 537 38.96 -5.87 11.15
N SER A 538 39.97 -5.10 11.59
CA SER A 538 40.56 -5.20 12.95
C SER A 538 39.63 -4.70 14.07
N SER A 539 38.45 -4.16 13.74
CA SER A 539 37.42 -3.70 14.69
C SER A 539 36.37 -4.77 15.06
N LYS A 540 36.46 -6.00 14.54
CA LYS A 540 35.43 -7.06 14.66
C LYS A 540 35.19 -7.63 16.08
N LYS A 541 35.99 -7.30 17.10
CA LYS A 541 35.78 -7.79 18.48
C LYS A 541 35.05 -6.75 19.34
N ALA A 542 33.75 -6.58 19.10
CA ALA A 542 32.82 -5.93 20.02
C ALA A 542 31.38 -6.42 19.75
N TYR A 543 31.15 -7.73 19.88
CA TYR A 543 29.81 -8.30 19.96
C TYR A 543 29.24 -7.97 21.34
N THR A 544 28.60 -6.81 21.51
CA THR A 544 27.55 -6.57 22.54
C THR A 544 27.01 -5.14 22.56
N GLU A 545 27.75 -4.13 22.11
CA GLU A 545 27.29 -2.74 22.24
C GLU A 545 26.63 -2.22 20.96
N ARG A 546 25.30 -2.09 20.99
CA ARG A 546 24.49 -1.50 19.91
C ARG A 546 24.85 -0.02 19.72
N THR A 547 25.12 0.38 18.48
CA THR A 547 25.19 1.79 18.10
C THR A 547 23.81 2.44 18.36
N PRO A 548 23.76 3.60 19.03
CA PRO A 548 22.49 4.26 19.32
C PRO A 548 21.77 4.67 18.04
N LYS A 549 20.42 4.61 18.08
CA LYS A 549 19.56 4.81 16.91
C LYS A 549 19.46 6.26 16.45
N SER A 550 19.74 7.22 17.34
CA SER A 550 19.69 8.66 17.07
C SER A 550 20.67 9.41 17.97
N LEU A 551 20.95 10.67 17.61
CA LEU A 551 21.78 11.55 18.43
C LEU A 551 21.09 11.90 19.76
N SER A 552 19.77 11.97 19.79
CA SER A 552 18.98 12.20 21.01
C SER A 552 19.10 11.07 22.04
N VAL A 553 19.26 9.81 21.60
CA VAL A 553 19.48 8.66 22.50
C VAL A 553 20.85 8.72 23.18
N LEU A 554 21.86 9.31 22.53
CA LEU A 554 23.17 9.53 23.14
C LEU A 554 23.13 10.55 24.27
N ALA A 555 22.38 11.64 24.09
CA ALA A 555 22.18 12.64 25.14
C ALA A 555 21.44 12.05 26.36
N TYR A 556 20.47 11.16 26.12
CA TYR A 556 19.66 10.51 27.16
C TYR A 556 20.44 9.49 28.01
N LEU A 557 21.38 8.75 27.41
CA LEU A 557 22.18 7.75 28.11
C LEU A 557 23.19 8.35 29.11
N GLN A 558 23.54 9.63 28.97
CA GLN A 558 24.50 10.32 29.84
C GLN A 558 23.86 11.21 30.92
N SER A 559 22.56 11.55 30.83
CA SER A 559 21.85 12.31 31.87
C SER A 559 21.44 11.47 33.09
N GLY A 560 21.64 10.15 33.06
CA GLY A 560 21.40 9.25 34.19
C GLY A 560 19.91 9.05 34.55
N MET A 561 18.97 9.60 33.80
CA MET A 561 17.53 9.42 34.06
C MET A 561 17.02 8.09 33.47
N ARG A 562 16.42 7.26 34.33
CA ARG A 562 15.66 6.06 33.92
C ARG A 562 14.32 6.50 33.31
N SER A 563 13.95 5.92 32.17
CA SER A 563 12.65 6.13 31.52
C SER A 563 11.49 5.58 32.38
N PRO A 564 10.31 6.24 32.43
CA PRO A 564 9.09 5.59 32.89
C PRO A 564 8.65 4.58 31.83
N GLN A 565 8.34 3.35 32.26
CA GLN A 565 7.79 2.24 31.47
C GLN A 565 8.76 1.50 30.55
N SER A 566 9.62 0.68 31.17
CA SER A 566 10.10 -0.58 30.58
C SER A 566 10.66 -1.43 31.71
N THR A 567 9.85 -2.36 32.22
CA THR A 567 10.32 -3.44 33.10
C THR A 567 11.15 -4.43 32.27
N SER A 568 12.44 -4.16 32.16
CA SER A 568 13.46 -5.18 31.93
C SER A 568 14.71 -4.81 32.69
N SER A 569 15.01 -5.57 33.72
CA SER A 569 16.16 -5.47 34.60
C SER A 569 17.46 -5.69 33.83
N TYR A 570 18.16 -4.60 33.50
CA TYR A 570 19.61 -4.61 33.28
C TYR A 570 20.22 -3.35 33.88
N SER A 571 20.82 -3.53 35.06
CA SER A 571 21.60 -2.54 35.78
C SER A 571 22.92 -3.19 36.14
N VAL A 572 23.95 -3.03 35.31
CA VAL A 572 25.34 -3.29 35.72
C VAL A 572 26.29 -2.34 34.95
N PHE A 573 26.86 -1.39 35.70
CA PHE A 573 28.04 -0.54 35.46
C PHE A 573 28.17 0.26 34.15
N SER A 574 28.01 1.59 34.27
CA SER A 574 28.89 2.54 33.57
C SER A 574 28.99 3.83 34.38
N ARG A 575 30.19 4.12 34.93
CA ARG A 575 30.52 5.40 35.56
C ARG A 575 30.44 6.51 34.49
N SER A 576 29.76 7.60 34.82
CA SER A 576 29.67 8.83 34.02
C SER A 576 31.06 9.36 33.67
N PRO A 577 31.30 9.89 32.45
CA PRO A 577 32.54 10.60 32.14
C PRO A 577 32.58 11.96 32.84
N PRO A 578 33.77 12.53 33.09
CA PRO A 578 33.88 13.84 33.72
C PRO A 578 33.42 14.92 32.73
N THR A 579 32.65 15.85 33.27
CA THR A 579 32.16 17.07 32.63
C THR A 579 33.31 18.00 32.30
N SER A 580 33.49 18.29 31.01
CA SER A 580 34.15 19.51 30.56
C SER A 580 33.56 19.89 29.20
N ASP A 581 33.09 21.13 29.12
CA ASP A 581 32.33 21.77 28.05
C ASP A 581 32.67 21.38 26.60
N GLY A 582 31.64 21.29 25.76
CA GLY A 582 31.79 21.35 24.31
C GLY A 582 30.73 20.56 23.53
N MET A 583 30.06 21.23 22.60
CA MET A 583 29.08 20.70 21.63
C MET A 583 29.34 19.26 21.15
N PHE A 584 28.27 18.47 21.09
CA PHE A 584 28.29 17.07 20.68
C PHE A 584 28.29 16.92 19.15
N SER A 585 29.18 16.07 18.62
CA SER A 585 29.21 15.68 17.20
C SER A 585 29.43 14.17 17.08
N ILE A 586 28.91 13.55 16.01
CA ILE A 586 29.07 12.11 15.68
C ILE A 586 30.55 11.69 15.73
N SER A 587 31.45 12.60 15.33
CA SER A 587 32.89 12.40 15.35
C SER A 587 33.44 12.19 16.76
N ASN A 588 32.89 12.89 17.77
CA ASN A 588 33.31 12.77 19.17
C ASN A 588 32.92 11.41 19.77
N TYR A 589 31.75 10.86 19.42
CA TYR A 589 31.30 9.54 19.90
C TYR A 589 32.28 8.42 19.50
N TYR A 590 32.70 8.40 18.24
CA TYR A 590 33.62 7.37 17.75
C TYR A 590 35.07 7.61 18.18
N ALA A 591 35.53 8.87 18.20
CA ALA A 591 36.87 9.21 18.70
C ALA A 591 37.04 8.86 20.19
N PHE A 592 36.00 9.03 21.01
CA PHE A 592 36.01 8.65 22.42
C PHE A 592 36.09 7.12 22.59
N LYS A 593 35.33 6.36 21.79
CA LYS A 593 35.36 4.89 21.83
C LYS A 593 36.73 4.32 21.45
N GLU A 594 37.41 4.92 20.47
CA GLU A 594 38.78 4.56 20.12
C GLU A 594 39.80 4.94 21.22
N LYS A 595 39.67 6.11 21.85
CA LYS A 595 40.53 6.52 22.98
C LYS A 595 40.39 5.59 24.20
N LYS A 596 39.18 5.11 24.51
CA LYS A 596 38.93 4.14 25.60
C LYS A 596 39.66 2.81 25.34
N ARG A 597 39.71 2.36 24.08
CA ARG A 597 40.41 1.13 23.66
C ARG A 597 41.93 1.23 23.77
N ASN A 598 42.50 2.42 23.54
CA ASN A 598 43.93 2.64 23.71
C ASN A 598 44.32 2.72 25.20
N ARG A 599 43.47 3.31 26.06
CA ARG A 599 43.70 3.29 27.52
C ARG A 599 43.55 1.89 28.14
N SER A 600 42.66 1.05 27.63
CA SER A 600 42.50 -0.33 28.13
C SER A 600 43.62 -1.29 27.67
N ARG A 601 44.49 -0.87 26.74
CA ARG A 601 45.70 -1.63 26.36
C ARG A 601 46.92 -1.28 27.21
N CYS A 602 46.93 -0.16 27.92
CA CYS A 602 48.01 0.21 28.85
C CYS A 602 47.64 -0.16 30.30
N ARG A 603 47.40 -1.45 30.56
CA ARG A 603 47.43 -2.05 31.91
C ARG A 603 47.89 -3.51 31.79
N SER A 604 49.15 -3.70 31.41
CA SER A 604 49.93 -4.85 31.86
C SER A 604 51.42 -4.56 31.68
N LYS A 605 52.15 -4.70 32.78
CA LYS A 605 53.61 -4.75 32.95
C LYS A 605 54.41 -3.45 32.77
N ASP A 606 54.82 -2.95 33.93
CA ASP A 606 56.08 -2.24 34.15
C ASP A 606 57.27 -2.96 33.50
N THR A 607 58.19 -2.20 32.91
CA THR A 607 59.58 -2.04 33.40
C THR A 607 60.29 -1.00 32.52
N LEU A 608 60.87 0.01 33.20
CA LEU A 608 62.10 0.76 32.88
C LEU A 608 62.39 1.08 31.40
N ASP A 609 62.30 2.35 30.97
CA ASP A 609 63.48 3.23 30.96
C ASP A 609 63.21 4.62 30.35
N SER A 610 64.20 5.47 30.57
CA SER A 610 64.24 6.94 30.55
C SER A 610 63.95 7.71 29.24
N LYS A 611 63.61 9.00 29.45
CA LYS A 611 63.92 10.22 28.67
C LYS A 611 63.17 10.52 27.36
N GLY A 612 62.76 11.79 27.27
CA GLY A 612 62.50 12.49 26.01
C GLY A 612 61.15 13.21 25.98
N ARG A 613 61.12 14.46 26.46
CA ARG A 613 60.11 15.43 26.00
C ARG A 613 60.42 15.70 24.53
N ASP A 614 59.41 15.67 23.68
CA ASP A 614 59.21 16.73 22.70
C ASP A 614 57.75 16.77 22.24
N SER A 615 57.27 18.00 22.21
CA SER A 615 55.94 18.44 21.85
C SER A 615 55.70 18.39 20.34
N GLU A 616 54.44 18.09 20.00
CA GLU A 616 53.74 18.56 18.78
C GLU A 616 54.08 17.92 17.43
N LEU A 617 53.23 16.96 17.05
CA LEU A 617 52.24 17.14 15.99
C LEU A 617 51.16 16.07 16.22
N LYS A 618 49.97 16.49 16.65
CA LYS A 618 48.80 15.59 16.79
C LYS A 618 48.49 14.99 15.41
N LYS A 619 48.98 13.77 15.13
CA LYS A 619 48.54 12.97 13.99
C LYS A 619 47.02 12.80 14.12
N MET A 620 46.28 13.48 13.24
CA MET A 620 44.85 13.24 13.11
C MET A 620 44.61 11.74 12.81
N PRO A 621 43.56 11.12 13.36
CA PRO A 621 43.26 9.72 13.09
C PRO A 621 43.02 9.55 11.58
N LYS A 622 43.73 8.60 10.96
CA LYS A 622 43.61 8.27 9.53
C LYS A 622 42.13 7.98 9.21
N VAL A 623 41.53 8.80 8.37
CA VAL A 623 40.19 8.59 7.81
C VAL A 623 40.20 7.28 7.01
N ASN A 624 39.16 6.45 7.13
CA ASN A 624 39.05 5.21 6.37
C ASN A 624 39.02 5.50 4.86
N PRO A 625 39.81 4.80 4.02
CA PRO A 625 39.82 5.04 2.59
C PRO A 625 38.50 4.59 1.95
N VAL A 626 37.99 5.41 1.02
CA VAL A 626 36.91 5.05 0.08
C VAL A 626 37.56 4.33 -1.10
N ILE A 627 37.04 3.16 -1.48
CA ILE A 627 37.54 2.33 -2.58
C ILE A 627 36.58 2.45 -3.76
N ILE A 628 37.10 2.73 -4.95
CA ILE A 628 36.32 2.85 -6.19
C ILE A 628 36.76 1.74 -7.14
N TYR A 629 35.82 0.92 -7.60
CA TYR A 629 36.02 -0.14 -8.60
C TYR A 629 35.42 0.30 -9.94
N ASP A 630 36.11 0.00 -11.04
CA ASP A 630 35.56 0.15 -12.39
C ASP A 630 34.79 -1.12 -12.79
N VAL A 631 33.51 -0.95 -13.12
CA VAL A 631 32.55 -2.02 -13.44
C VAL A 631 32.09 -1.91 -14.90
N LEU A 632 32.60 -0.94 -15.68
CA LEU A 632 32.33 -0.78 -17.11
C LEU A 632 32.55 -2.09 -17.92
N PRO A 633 33.55 -2.95 -17.62
CA PRO A 633 33.74 -4.21 -18.34
C PRO A 633 32.62 -5.25 -18.13
N LEU A 634 31.75 -5.06 -17.13
CA LEU A 634 30.62 -5.95 -16.84
C LEU A 634 29.31 -5.47 -17.48
N GLN A 635 29.31 -4.33 -18.18
CA GLN A 635 28.15 -3.75 -18.83
C GLN A 635 28.09 -4.19 -20.31
N MET A 636 26.96 -4.76 -20.73
CA MET A 636 26.77 -5.30 -22.10
C MET A 636 26.48 -4.23 -23.17
N LEU A 637 26.43 -2.95 -22.78
CA LEU A 637 26.17 -1.82 -23.68
C LEU A 637 27.49 -1.11 -24.00
N ASN A 638 27.89 -1.09 -25.27
CA ASN A 638 29.10 -0.43 -25.72
C ASN A 638 28.80 0.67 -26.74
N LYS A 639 29.01 1.92 -26.30
CA LYS A 639 28.77 3.13 -27.10
C LYS A 639 29.66 3.19 -28.35
N GLN A 640 30.95 2.87 -28.24
CA GLN A 640 31.88 2.90 -29.38
C GLN A 640 31.49 1.86 -30.45
N LEU A 641 30.98 0.71 -30.01
CA LEU A 641 30.48 -0.33 -30.91
C LEU A 641 29.18 0.12 -31.62
N ALA A 642 28.29 0.84 -30.92
CA ALA A 642 27.06 1.38 -31.51
C ALA A 642 27.35 2.45 -32.59
N GLU A 643 28.30 3.35 -32.35
CA GLU A 643 28.67 4.41 -33.29
C GLU A 643 29.29 3.87 -34.59
N ASN A 644 30.00 2.74 -34.51
CA ASN A 644 30.70 2.15 -35.65
C ASN A 644 29.84 1.17 -36.48
N TYR A 645 28.67 0.78 -35.97
CA TYR A 645 27.77 -0.14 -36.67
C TYR A 645 27.00 0.53 -37.80
N ILE A 646 26.90 -0.17 -38.93
CA ILE A 646 26.20 0.29 -40.14
C ILE A 646 25.00 -0.64 -40.39
N ILE A 647 23.88 -0.06 -40.85
CA ILE A 647 22.68 -0.79 -41.28
C ILE A 647 22.45 -0.51 -42.76
N GLN A 648 22.83 -1.46 -43.63
CA GLN A 648 22.62 -1.38 -45.08
C GLN A 648 21.79 -2.58 -45.54
N LEU A 649 20.52 -2.33 -45.85
CA LEU A 649 19.55 -3.38 -46.24
C LEU A 649 19.71 -3.86 -47.70
N ASN A 650 20.54 -3.20 -48.50
CA ASN A 650 20.73 -3.53 -49.92
C ASN A 650 21.88 -4.54 -50.15
N ASP A 651 22.83 -4.67 -49.21
CA ASP A 651 23.97 -5.59 -49.29
C ASP A 651 24.30 -6.12 -47.87
N ILE A 652 23.55 -7.14 -47.47
CA ILE A 652 23.61 -7.73 -46.13
C ILE A 652 24.99 -8.36 -45.83
N PRO A 653 25.63 -9.10 -46.77
CA PRO A 653 26.96 -9.66 -46.52
C PRO A 653 28.04 -8.61 -46.23
N LYS A 654 28.08 -7.50 -46.99
CA LYS A 654 29.05 -6.42 -46.72
C LYS A 654 28.82 -5.75 -45.38
N MET A 655 27.56 -5.51 -45.02
CA MET A 655 27.19 -4.94 -43.73
C MET A 655 27.64 -5.83 -42.56
N CYS A 656 27.41 -7.16 -42.66
CA CYS A 656 27.82 -8.11 -41.65
C CYS A 656 29.36 -8.17 -41.50
N SER A 657 30.10 -8.10 -42.61
CA SER A 657 31.57 -8.05 -42.56
C SER A 657 32.09 -6.77 -41.89
N HIS A 658 31.49 -5.61 -42.18
CA HIS A 658 31.86 -4.33 -41.55
C HIS A 658 31.57 -4.34 -40.04
N ASN A 659 30.37 -4.76 -39.65
CA ASN A 659 29.98 -4.82 -38.23
C ASN A 659 30.78 -5.88 -37.45
N GLY A 660 31.19 -6.97 -38.10
CA GLY A 660 32.14 -7.94 -37.56
C GLY A 660 33.51 -7.31 -37.26
N ASN A 661 34.06 -6.52 -38.19
CA ASN A 661 35.34 -5.82 -37.97
C ASN A 661 35.24 -4.76 -36.85
N ALA A 662 34.13 -4.03 -36.78
CA ALA A 662 33.87 -3.08 -35.70
C ALA A 662 33.78 -3.77 -34.33
N ALA A 663 33.17 -4.96 -34.26
CA ALA A 663 33.14 -5.77 -33.03
C ALA A 663 34.53 -6.28 -32.63
N LEU A 664 35.36 -6.66 -33.61
CA LEU A 664 36.74 -7.10 -33.39
C LEU A 664 37.61 -5.97 -32.83
N ALA A 665 37.46 -4.74 -33.33
CA ALA A 665 38.19 -3.56 -32.85
C ALA A 665 37.91 -3.24 -31.37
N VAL A 666 36.71 -3.60 -30.89
CA VAL A 666 36.27 -3.42 -29.50
C VAL A 666 36.62 -4.63 -28.61
N GLY A 667 37.14 -5.72 -29.18
CA GLY A 667 37.54 -6.93 -28.46
C GLY A 667 36.43 -7.96 -28.22
N ARG A 668 35.25 -7.78 -28.83
CA ARG A 668 34.07 -8.67 -28.68
C ARG A 668 34.06 -9.76 -29.75
N LYS A 669 34.89 -10.80 -29.54
CA LYS A 669 35.07 -11.92 -30.49
C LYS A 669 33.83 -12.80 -30.68
N ASP A 670 32.98 -12.87 -29.65
CA ASP A 670 31.66 -13.50 -29.66
C ASP A 670 30.76 -12.91 -30.75
N LEU A 671 30.75 -11.59 -30.89
CA LEU A 671 29.94 -10.91 -31.92
C LEU A 671 30.49 -11.09 -33.34
N VAL A 672 31.80 -11.27 -33.48
CA VAL A 672 32.43 -11.55 -34.80
C VAL A 672 31.91 -12.87 -35.38
N GLN A 673 31.77 -13.90 -34.53
CA GLN A 673 31.23 -15.20 -34.94
C GLN A 673 29.77 -15.07 -35.37
N MET A 674 28.97 -14.34 -34.59
CA MET A 674 27.57 -14.07 -34.90
C MET A 674 27.41 -13.35 -36.25
N TRP A 675 28.16 -12.27 -36.50
CA TRP A 675 28.14 -11.54 -37.76
C TRP A 675 28.61 -12.39 -38.95
N SER A 676 29.59 -13.27 -38.74
CA SER A 676 30.07 -14.20 -39.76
C SER A 676 28.99 -15.22 -40.15
N TRP A 677 28.25 -15.76 -39.18
CA TRP A 677 27.13 -16.66 -39.45
C TRP A 677 25.98 -15.97 -40.18
N LEU A 678 25.66 -14.72 -39.84
CA LEU A 678 24.65 -13.94 -40.56
C LEU A 678 25.05 -13.66 -42.00
N ALA A 679 26.33 -13.34 -42.24
CA ALA A 679 26.85 -13.12 -43.58
C ALA A 679 26.68 -14.37 -44.47
N LEU A 680 26.94 -15.56 -43.92
CA LEU A 680 26.78 -16.84 -44.62
C LEU A 680 25.31 -17.17 -44.92
N VAL A 681 24.42 -16.96 -43.95
CA VAL A 681 22.99 -17.21 -44.12
C VAL A 681 22.35 -16.23 -45.11
N ALA A 682 22.84 -14.99 -45.17
CA ALA A 682 22.36 -13.98 -46.11
C ALA A 682 23.03 -14.05 -47.50
N GLY A 683 24.18 -14.71 -47.62
CA GLY A 683 24.97 -14.81 -48.86
C GLY A 683 24.80 -16.12 -49.64
N GLY A 684 23.95 -17.05 -49.18
CA GLY A 684 23.68 -18.31 -49.86
C GLY A 684 22.95 -18.09 -51.19
N GLY A 685 23.69 -18.15 -52.29
CA GLY A 685 23.22 -17.81 -53.63
C GLY A 685 22.09 -18.69 -54.15
N GLN A 686 20.95 -18.05 -54.42
CA GLN A 686 20.09 -18.26 -55.58
C GLN A 686 19.51 -16.89 -55.95
N ASP A 687 19.33 -16.64 -57.24
CA ASP A 687 18.97 -15.34 -57.81
C ASP A 687 17.88 -14.63 -57.02
N PHE A 688 18.06 -13.32 -56.82
CA PHE A 688 17.06 -12.45 -56.22
C PHE A 688 15.77 -12.51 -57.05
N SER A 689 14.85 -13.36 -56.62
CA SER A 689 13.47 -13.33 -57.10
C SER A 689 12.96 -11.91 -56.89
N LYS A 690 12.55 -11.25 -57.98
CA LYS A 690 11.95 -9.91 -57.95
C LYS A 690 10.56 -9.93 -57.31
N ASP A 691 10.05 -11.10 -56.92
CA ASP A 691 8.73 -11.24 -56.33
C ASP A 691 8.70 -10.79 -54.87
N PRO A 692 7.85 -9.80 -54.51
CA PRO A 692 7.68 -9.34 -53.13
C PRO A 692 7.17 -10.41 -52.14
N PHE A 693 6.76 -11.58 -52.65
CA PHE A 693 6.17 -12.67 -51.89
C PHE A 693 7.18 -13.77 -51.48
N ASP A 694 8.42 -13.73 -51.98
CA ASP A 694 9.41 -14.80 -51.75
C ASP A 694 10.16 -14.72 -50.40
N GLY A 695 9.75 -13.80 -49.52
CA GLY A 695 10.29 -13.68 -48.16
C GLY A 695 11.73 -13.17 -48.10
N ALA A 696 12.26 -13.03 -46.88
CA ALA A 696 13.62 -12.52 -46.68
C ALA A 696 14.69 -13.53 -47.16
N PRO A 697 15.86 -13.10 -47.69
CA PRO A 697 16.90 -13.99 -48.20
C PRO A 697 17.39 -15.03 -47.17
N TRP A 698 17.52 -14.62 -45.91
CA TRP A 698 17.89 -15.51 -44.81
C TRP A 698 16.81 -16.57 -44.48
N ALA A 699 15.56 -16.35 -44.88
CA ALA A 699 14.45 -17.26 -44.63
C ALA A 699 14.38 -18.41 -45.65
N GLN A 700 15.08 -18.26 -46.79
CA GLN A 700 15.24 -19.26 -47.84
C GLN A 700 16.37 -20.25 -47.53
N HIS A 701 17.35 -19.84 -46.71
CA HIS A 701 18.39 -20.74 -46.22
C HIS A 701 17.83 -21.79 -45.25
N THR A 702 18.14 -23.07 -45.48
CA THR A 702 17.61 -24.23 -44.71
C THR A 702 17.80 -24.11 -43.20
N PHE A 703 18.89 -23.47 -42.76
CA PHE A 703 19.20 -23.24 -41.35
C PHE A 703 18.86 -21.83 -40.85
N GLY A 704 18.54 -20.87 -41.74
CA GLY A 704 18.51 -19.45 -41.39
C GLY A 704 17.44 -19.10 -40.36
N ARG A 705 16.20 -19.58 -40.54
CA ARG A 705 15.09 -19.33 -39.60
C ARG A 705 15.36 -19.88 -38.19
N LYS A 706 15.94 -21.09 -38.11
CA LYS A 706 16.26 -21.75 -36.82
C LYS A 706 17.43 -21.06 -36.13
N LEU A 707 18.46 -20.69 -36.88
CA LEU A 707 19.65 -20.03 -36.35
C LEU A 707 19.33 -18.64 -35.80
N ILE A 708 18.61 -17.82 -36.57
CA ILE A 708 18.23 -16.46 -36.15
C ILE A 708 17.39 -16.49 -34.88
N LYS A 709 16.40 -17.41 -34.80
CA LYS A 709 15.60 -17.59 -33.59
C LYS A 709 16.47 -17.97 -32.39
N SER A 710 17.39 -18.92 -32.57
CA SER A 710 18.32 -19.33 -31.51
C SER A 710 19.26 -18.21 -31.07
N LEU A 711 19.70 -17.34 -31.98
CA LEU A 711 20.55 -16.18 -31.65
C LEU A 711 19.77 -15.14 -30.86
N LEU A 712 18.53 -14.81 -31.26
CA LEU A 712 17.67 -13.90 -30.51
C LEU A 712 17.39 -14.43 -29.11
N ASP A 713 17.00 -15.70 -28.97
CA ASP A 713 16.73 -16.33 -27.67
C ASP A 713 17.98 -16.30 -26.77
N HIS A 714 19.17 -16.55 -27.36
CA HIS A 714 20.45 -16.50 -26.63
C HIS A 714 20.78 -15.10 -26.11
N TYR A 715 20.77 -14.08 -26.98
CA TYR A 715 21.12 -12.72 -26.57
C TYR A 715 20.05 -12.08 -25.67
N MET A 716 18.79 -12.48 -25.79
CA MET A 716 17.75 -12.13 -24.82
C MET A 716 18.02 -12.75 -23.44
N SER A 717 18.48 -14.01 -23.38
CA SER A 717 18.82 -14.67 -22.10
C SER A 717 20.00 -14.01 -21.38
N ILE A 718 20.92 -13.39 -22.13
CA ILE A 718 22.10 -12.68 -21.60
C ILE A 718 21.80 -11.19 -21.36
N TYR A 719 20.59 -10.71 -21.69
CA TYR A 719 20.18 -9.31 -21.61
C TYR A 719 21.06 -8.36 -22.44
N ASP A 720 21.60 -8.83 -23.56
CA ASP A 720 22.34 -8.02 -24.52
C ASP A 720 21.36 -7.35 -25.49
N ILE A 721 20.76 -6.24 -25.01
CA ILE A 721 19.72 -5.51 -25.72
C ILE A 721 20.25 -4.89 -27.01
N GLN A 722 21.51 -4.45 -27.02
CA GLN A 722 22.13 -3.79 -28.17
C GLN A 722 22.24 -4.75 -29.36
N THR A 723 22.67 -5.99 -29.13
CA THR A 723 22.79 -6.99 -30.21
C THR A 723 21.43 -7.51 -30.66
N CYS A 724 20.48 -7.68 -29.74
CA CYS A 724 19.09 -8.02 -30.09
C CYS A 724 18.43 -6.95 -30.97
N ALA A 725 18.65 -5.67 -30.68
CA ALA A 725 18.14 -4.57 -31.49
C ALA A 725 18.73 -4.58 -32.90
N MET A 726 20.06 -4.80 -33.03
CA MET A 726 20.72 -4.89 -34.32
C MET A 726 20.24 -6.08 -35.15
N LEU A 727 20.04 -7.24 -34.53
CA LEU A 727 19.44 -8.41 -35.18
C LEU A 727 18.02 -8.10 -35.67
N SER A 728 17.21 -7.43 -34.85
CA SER A 728 15.84 -7.07 -35.21
C SER A 728 15.78 -6.11 -36.40
N CYS A 729 16.70 -5.14 -36.48
CA CYS A 729 16.82 -4.23 -37.62
C CYS A 729 17.20 -4.95 -38.92
N LEU A 730 18.00 -6.03 -38.84
CA LEU A 730 18.37 -6.85 -40.00
C LEU A 730 17.23 -7.74 -40.50
N LEU A 731 16.35 -8.19 -39.61
CA LEU A 731 15.19 -9.03 -39.94
C LEU A 731 14.00 -8.23 -40.49
N TRP A 732 14.09 -6.90 -40.47
CA TRP A 732 13.04 -6.01 -40.96
C TRP A 732 12.93 -6.07 -42.49
N THR A 733 11.96 -6.82 -43.01
CA THR A 733 11.67 -6.88 -44.46
C THR A 733 10.90 -5.65 -44.94
N LYS A 734 11.29 -5.11 -46.10
CA LYS A 734 10.64 -3.96 -46.78
C LYS A 734 9.14 -4.16 -47.13
N SER A 735 8.57 -5.36 -46.94
CA SER A 735 7.17 -5.67 -47.29
C SER A 735 6.15 -4.79 -46.54
N VAL A 736 6.43 -4.42 -45.29
CA VAL A 736 5.54 -3.53 -44.50
C VAL A 736 5.72 -2.05 -44.87
N ALA A 737 6.91 -1.65 -45.31
CA ALA A 737 7.18 -0.27 -45.70
C ALA A 737 6.46 0.13 -47.00
N GLN A 738 6.26 -0.79 -47.95
CA GLN A 738 5.47 -0.52 -49.16
C GLN A 738 3.96 -0.44 -48.91
N GLN A 739 3.43 -1.14 -47.89
CA GLN A 739 2.04 -0.97 -47.46
C GLN A 739 1.78 0.40 -46.81
N LEU A 740 2.80 1.03 -46.22
CA LEU A 740 2.71 2.37 -45.63
C LEU A 740 2.98 3.52 -46.62
N GLN A 741 3.42 3.21 -47.85
CA GLN A 741 3.67 4.19 -48.91
C GLN A 741 2.58 4.25 -49.99
N GLN A 742 1.54 3.42 -49.91
CA GLN A 742 0.36 3.64 -50.75
C GLN A 742 -0.42 4.84 -50.20
N PRO A 743 -0.61 5.93 -50.98
CA PRO A 743 -1.50 7.01 -50.56
C PRO A 743 -2.93 6.45 -50.43
N PRO A 744 -3.76 7.02 -49.54
CA PRO A 744 -5.13 6.56 -49.37
C PRO A 744 -5.83 6.64 -50.73
N HIS A 745 -6.39 5.51 -51.18
CA HIS A 745 -7.27 5.48 -52.33
C HIS A 745 -8.38 6.51 -52.11
N SER A 746 -8.34 7.61 -52.88
CA SER A 746 -9.46 8.53 -52.97
C SER A 746 -10.67 7.78 -53.51
N PRO A 747 -11.86 7.93 -52.92
CA PRO A 747 -13.07 7.37 -53.49
C PRO A 747 -13.28 8.05 -54.86
N LYS A 748 -13.39 7.25 -55.92
CA LYS A 748 -13.76 7.75 -57.25
C LYS A 748 -15.15 8.39 -57.14
N PRO A 749 -15.38 9.57 -57.76
CA PRO A 749 -16.69 10.19 -57.76
C PRO A 749 -17.67 9.31 -58.55
N ASP A 750 -18.84 9.08 -57.97
CA ASP A 750 -19.96 8.43 -58.61
C ASP A 750 -20.29 9.17 -59.91
N LYS A 751 -20.28 8.42 -61.03
CA LYS A 751 -20.78 8.90 -62.31
C LYS A 751 -22.29 9.12 -62.18
N GLU A 752 -22.71 10.35 -62.38
CA GLU A 752 -24.09 10.72 -62.65
C GLU A 752 -24.63 9.86 -63.81
N ASN A 753 -25.62 9.02 -63.51
CA ASN A 753 -26.49 8.43 -64.51
C ASN A 753 -27.51 9.49 -64.93
N ILE A 754 -27.24 10.12 -66.07
CA ILE A 754 -28.23 10.84 -66.87
C ILE A 754 -29.11 9.79 -67.59
N PRO A 755 -30.45 9.88 -67.59
CA PRO A 755 -31.31 8.94 -68.31
C PRO A 755 -31.23 9.18 -69.83
N PRO A 756 -31.54 8.16 -70.66
CA PRO A 756 -31.27 8.22 -72.10
C PRO A 756 -32.28 9.11 -72.83
N ASN A 757 -31.78 9.86 -73.81
CA ASN A 757 -32.56 10.22 -74.99
C ASN A 757 -32.14 9.27 -76.11
N PHE A 758 -33.13 8.49 -76.57
CA PHE A 758 -33.18 7.58 -77.72
C PHE A 758 -32.35 6.30 -77.69
#